data_AF-A0A8J1LKM5-F1
#
_entry.id   AF-A0A8J1LKM5-F1
#
_cell.length_a   1.000
_cell.length_b   1.000
_cell.length_c   1.000
_cell.angle_alpha   90.00
_cell.angle_beta   90.00
_cell.angle_gamma   90.00
#
_symmetry.space_group_name_H-M   'P 1'
#
loop_
_entity.id
_entity.type
_entity.pdbx_description
1 polymer ?
#
loop_
_entity_poly.entity_id
_entity_poly.type
_entity_poly.pdbx_seq_one_letter_code
_entity_poly.pdbx_strand_id
1 'polypeptide(L)'
;MATEGMILTNHDHQIRVGVLTVSDSCFRNLAEDRSGVNLKDLVQDPSLLGGTISAYKIVPDEIEDIKESLIDWCDEKELNLILTTGGTGFAPRDVTPEATREVIEREAPGMALAMLMGSLNVTPLGMLSRPVCGIRGKTLIINLPGSKKGSQECFQFILPALPHAIDLLRDAIVKVKEVHDELEDLPSPPPPLSPPPTTSPHKQTEDKGVQCEEEEEEKKDSGVASTEDSSSSHINAATIAAKSSFAAIMAKGQASIPGVISHHTAFNAVEPTFISCSHHTSSSAAEPTASSCSHHFSSSAVKPNLISCSHHTTSAEPSHSGCSHHLSSSFAEPIPTSSTSCSHHTTSSALEPIPDSIISRGVQVLPRDTASLSTTPSESPRAQATSRLSTASCPTPKARLPSCSSTYSVSEDIWIAAPSFSQLHYKLEGLKDELRRNRGCETRVQSRCSSKENILRASHSAVDITKVARRHRMSPFPLTSMDKAFITVLEMTAVLGTEIINYRDGMGRVLAQEVYAKDNLPPFPASVKDGYAVRAADGPGDRFIIGESQAGEQPTQTVMPGQVMRVTTGAPIPCGADAVVQVEDTELLRESDDGTEELEVRILVQVRPGQDIRPIGHDIKRGECVLAKGTHMGPSEIGLLATVGVTEVEVHKFPVVAVMSTGNELLNPEDDLLPGKIRDSNRSTLLATIQEHGYPTINLGIVGDNPDDLLNALNEGISRADVIITSGGVSMGEKDYLKQVLDIDLHAQIHFGRVFMKPGLPTTFATMDIDGVRKIIFALPGNPVSAVVTCNLFVVPALRKMQGILDPRPTIIKARLSCDVKLDPRPEYHRCILTWHHQEPLPWAQSTGNQMSSRLMSMRSANGLLMLPPKTEQYVELHKGEVVDVMVIGRL
;
A
#
# COMPACT_ATOMS: atom_id res chain seq x y z
N MET A 1 -5.77 61.63 22.47
CA MET A 1 -6.88 61.87 21.52
C MET A 1 -7.58 60.55 21.34
N ALA A 2 -8.90 60.50 21.52
CA ALA A 2 -9.68 59.31 21.21
C ALA A 2 -10.29 59.50 19.82
N THR A 3 -10.13 58.52 18.93
CA THR A 3 -10.84 58.48 17.65
C THR A 3 -12.20 57.84 17.86
N GLU A 4 -13.24 58.48 17.34
CA GLU A 4 -14.63 58.16 17.67
C GLU A 4 -15.07 56.79 17.14
N GLY A 5 -15.78 56.03 17.98
CA GLY A 5 -16.62 54.94 17.50
C GLY A 5 -17.88 55.52 16.88
N MET A 6 -18.01 55.46 15.55
CA MET A 6 -19.23 55.89 14.86
C MET A 6 -20.39 54.97 15.22
N ILE A 7 -21.31 55.45 16.06
CA ILE A 7 -22.59 54.80 16.28
C ILE A 7 -23.43 55.03 15.02
N LEU A 8 -23.61 53.96 14.22
CA LEU A 8 -24.46 53.98 13.03
C LEU A 8 -25.89 54.37 13.42
N THR A 9 -26.39 55.48 12.88
CA THR A 9 -27.75 55.94 13.16
C THR A 9 -28.78 55.10 12.40
N ASN A 10 -30.05 55.13 12.82
CA ASN A 10 -31.09 54.24 12.30
C ASN A 10 -31.35 54.31 10.77
N HIS A 11 -30.83 55.31 10.06
CA HIS A 11 -30.99 55.42 8.61
C HIS A 11 -30.01 54.57 7.79
N ASP A 12 -28.88 54.13 8.34
CA ASP A 12 -27.87 53.35 7.58
C ASP A 12 -28.19 51.85 7.45
N HIS A 13 -29.24 51.34 8.09
CA HIS A 13 -29.37 49.89 8.32
C HIS A 13 -29.72 49.05 7.08
N GLN A 14 -30.24 49.65 6.00
CA GLN A 14 -30.78 48.91 4.86
C GLN A 14 -29.69 48.29 3.95
N ILE A 15 -29.89 47.03 3.54
CA ILE A 15 -28.94 46.29 2.69
C ILE A 15 -29.03 46.83 1.25
N ARG A 16 -27.93 47.39 0.73
CA ARG A 16 -27.78 47.83 -0.67
C ARG A 16 -27.41 46.64 -1.56
N VAL A 17 -28.26 46.31 -2.53
CA VAL A 17 -28.09 45.13 -3.42
C VAL A 17 -27.96 45.55 -4.88
N GLY A 18 -27.01 44.94 -5.59
CA GLY A 18 -26.89 44.99 -7.05
C GLY A 18 -27.35 43.68 -7.69
N VAL A 19 -28.09 43.76 -8.81
CA VAL A 19 -28.46 42.58 -9.61
C VAL A 19 -27.91 42.70 -11.03
N LEU A 20 -26.96 41.85 -11.39
CA LEU A 20 -26.26 41.86 -12.69
C LEU A 20 -26.68 40.65 -13.52
N THR A 21 -27.34 40.88 -14.66
CA THR A 21 -27.73 39.81 -15.57
C THR A 21 -26.66 39.66 -16.67
N VAL A 22 -26.04 38.49 -16.74
CA VAL A 22 -25.03 38.15 -17.77
C VAL A 22 -25.72 37.31 -18.84
N SER A 23 -25.94 37.89 -20.02
CA SER A 23 -26.55 37.20 -21.16
C SER A 23 -26.47 38.04 -22.45
N ASP A 24 -25.78 37.49 -23.46
CA ASP A 24 -25.77 37.96 -24.83
C ASP A 24 -27.18 38.20 -25.40
N SER A 25 -28.14 37.32 -25.07
CA SER A 25 -29.49 37.40 -25.63
C SER A 25 -30.33 38.49 -24.95
N CYS A 26 -30.18 38.69 -23.64
CA CYS A 26 -30.84 39.79 -22.93
C CYS A 26 -30.21 41.14 -23.31
N PHE A 27 -28.87 41.22 -23.38
CA PHE A 27 -28.14 42.43 -23.74
C PHE A 27 -28.48 42.92 -25.16
N ARG A 28 -28.68 42.00 -26.11
CA ARG A 28 -29.09 42.31 -27.49
C ARG A 28 -30.60 42.50 -27.65
N ASN A 29 -31.38 42.50 -26.58
CA ASN A 29 -32.86 42.58 -26.56
C ASN A 29 -33.55 41.46 -27.38
N LEU A 30 -32.91 40.29 -27.47
CA LEU A 30 -33.44 39.08 -28.12
C LEU A 30 -34.22 38.18 -27.14
N ALA A 31 -34.05 38.41 -25.83
CA ALA A 31 -34.77 37.73 -24.76
C ALA A 31 -35.09 38.71 -23.62
N GLU A 32 -36.16 38.43 -22.88
CA GLU A 32 -36.52 39.16 -21.66
C GLU A 32 -35.68 38.67 -20.47
N ASP A 33 -35.13 39.58 -19.67
CA ASP A 33 -34.51 39.21 -18.40
C ASP A 33 -35.55 38.83 -17.33
N ARG A 34 -35.97 37.56 -17.37
CA ARG A 34 -36.90 36.98 -16.38
C ARG A 34 -36.22 36.58 -15.07
N SER A 35 -34.88 36.52 -15.04
CA SER A 35 -34.10 36.00 -13.91
C SER A 35 -33.67 37.13 -12.97
N GLY A 36 -33.07 38.20 -13.51
CA GLY A 36 -32.68 39.39 -12.77
C GLY A 36 -33.88 40.20 -12.28
N VAL A 37 -35.00 40.25 -13.02
CA VAL A 37 -36.25 40.81 -12.51
C VAL A 37 -36.75 40.03 -11.29
N ASN A 38 -36.82 38.70 -11.38
CA ASN A 38 -37.26 37.86 -10.25
C ASN A 38 -36.35 37.98 -9.01
N LEU A 39 -35.04 38.19 -9.22
CA LEU A 39 -34.11 38.44 -8.11
C LEU A 39 -34.31 39.81 -7.45
N LYS A 40 -34.83 40.83 -8.16
CA LYS A 40 -35.27 42.08 -7.51
C LYS A 40 -36.45 41.82 -6.58
N ASP A 41 -37.47 41.15 -7.09
CA ASP A 41 -38.68 40.82 -6.32
C ASP A 41 -38.33 40.06 -5.03
N LEU A 42 -37.49 39.03 -5.13
CA LEU A 42 -37.03 38.22 -3.99
C LEU A 42 -36.13 38.96 -2.99
N VAL A 43 -35.37 39.97 -3.44
CA VAL A 43 -34.53 40.80 -2.57
C VAL A 43 -35.36 41.86 -1.84
N GLN A 44 -36.34 42.45 -2.53
CA GLN A 44 -37.20 43.51 -2.00
C GLN A 44 -38.30 42.98 -1.07
N ASP A 45 -38.62 41.69 -1.13
CA ASP A 45 -39.56 41.03 -0.22
C ASP A 45 -39.09 41.13 1.25
N PRO A 46 -39.85 41.82 2.14
CA PRO A 46 -39.49 41.96 3.55
C PRO A 46 -39.55 40.65 4.35
N SER A 47 -40.18 39.60 3.80
CA SER A 47 -40.20 38.25 4.40
C SER A 47 -39.00 37.40 4.00
N LEU A 48 -38.14 37.88 3.08
CA LEU A 48 -36.93 37.20 2.63
C LEU A 48 -35.66 37.95 3.04
N LEU A 49 -35.34 39.07 2.37
CA LEU A 49 -34.11 39.84 2.63
C LEU A 49 -34.37 41.32 2.98
N GLY A 50 -35.50 41.91 2.55
CA GLY A 50 -35.84 43.31 2.82
C GLY A 50 -34.82 44.33 2.26
N GLY A 51 -34.05 43.96 1.25
CA GLY A 51 -32.97 44.76 0.67
C GLY A 51 -33.47 45.78 -0.36
N THR A 52 -32.69 46.84 -0.56
CA THR A 52 -32.95 47.85 -1.60
C THR A 52 -32.09 47.56 -2.83
N ILE A 53 -32.72 47.50 -4.00
CA ILE A 53 -32.03 47.40 -5.29
C ILE A 53 -31.41 48.76 -5.62
N SER A 54 -30.11 48.90 -5.34
CA SER A 54 -29.33 50.10 -5.60
C SER A 54 -28.69 50.11 -6.98
N ALA A 55 -28.52 48.94 -7.61
CA ALA A 55 -28.02 48.83 -8.99
C ALA A 55 -28.66 47.66 -9.75
N TYR A 56 -28.84 47.84 -11.05
CA TYR A 56 -29.23 46.79 -11.99
C TYR A 56 -28.65 47.09 -13.38
N LYS A 57 -28.04 46.09 -14.02
CA LYS A 57 -27.44 46.19 -15.36
C LYS A 57 -27.56 44.82 -16.03
N ILE A 58 -27.67 44.84 -17.36
CA ILE A 58 -27.52 43.65 -18.21
C ILE A 58 -26.20 43.82 -18.97
N VAL A 59 -25.38 42.78 -19.02
CA VAL A 59 -24.09 42.74 -19.73
C VAL A 59 -24.04 41.53 -20.68
N PRO A 60 -23.26 41.60 -21.76
CA PRO A 60 -22.98 40.42 -22.58
C PRO A 60 -22.14 39.40 -21.80
N ASP A 61 -21.99 38.21 -22.36
CA ASP A 61 -21.12 37.15 -21.83
C ASP A 61 -19.62 37.42 -22.12
N GLU A 62 -19.13 38.59 -21.69
CA GLU A 62 -17.74 39.06 -21.87
C GLU A 62 -17.07 39.34 -20.51
N ILE A 63 -15.83 38.85 -20.34
CA ILE A 63 -15.14 38.88 -19.05
C ILE A 63 -14.92 40.31 -18.53
N GLU A 64 -14.51 41.25 -19.39
CA GLU A 64 -14.23 42.64 -18.97
C GLU A 64 -15.50 43.44 -18.65
N ASP A 65 -16.59 43.30 -19.42
CA ASP A 65 -17.88 43.94 -19.13
C ASP A 65 -18.44 43.50 -17.76
N ILE A 66 -18.28 42.22 -17.42
CA ILE A 66 -18.66 41.68 -16.11
C ILE A 66 -17.73 42.25 -15.02
N LYS A 67 -16.41 42.21 -15.21
CA LYS A 67 -15.42 42.72 -14.25
C LYS A 67 -15.61 44.20 -13.94
N GLU A 68 -15.72 45.06 -14.96
CA GLU A 68 -15.96 46.49 -14.81
C GLU A 68 -17.22 46.75 -13.99
N SER A 69 -18.31 46.02 -14.29
CA SER A 69 -19.58 46.14 -13.58
C SER A 69 -19.50 45.70 -12.12
N LEU A 70 -18.74 44.65 -11.80
CA LEU A 70 -18.52 44.22 -10.42
C LEU A 70 -17.64 45.21 -9.65
N ILE A 71 -16.58 45.74 -10.27
CA ILE A 71 -15.66 46.70 -9.64
C ILE A 71 -16.36 48.04 -9.36
N ASP A 72 -17.08 48.62 -10.33
CA ASP A 72 -17.94 49.81 -10.14
C ASP A 72 -18.94 49.64 -8.98
N TRP A 73 -19.48 48.43 -8.79
CA TRP A 73 -20.48 48.17 -7.76
C TRP A 73 -19.90 47.89 -6.37
N CYS A 74 -18.68 47.36 -6.30
CA CYS A 74 -17.95 47.18 -5.05
C CYS A 74 -17.29 48.48 -4.57
N ASP A 75 -16.58 49.18 -5.46
CA ASP A 75 -15.60 50.18 -5.08
C ASP A 75 -16.18 51.60 -5.11
N GLU A 76 -16.97 51.94 -6.12
CA GLU A 76 -17.56 53.29 -6.30
C GLU A 76 -18.98 53.41 -5.72
N LYS A 77 -19.73 52.31 -5.69
CA LYS A 77 -21.12 52.26 -5.17
C LYS A 77 -21.27 51.53 -3.84
N GLU A 78 -20.19 50.90 -3.35
CA GLU A 78 -20.13 50.26 -2.03
C GLU A 78 -21.33 49.33 -1.72
N LEU A 79 -21.78 48.55 -2.70
CA LEU A 79 -22.95 47.67 -2.49
C LEU A 79 -22.61 46.60 -1.46
N ASN A 80 -23.59 46.18 -0.65
CA ASN A 80 -23.36 45.16 0.38
C ASN A 80 -23.41 43.75 -0.22
N LEU A 81 -24.24 43.56 -1.25
CA LEU A 81 -24.44 42.30 -1.95
C LEU A 81 -24.54 42.54 -3.47
N ILE A 82 -23.89 41.71 -4.26
CA ILE A 82 -24.08 41.63 -5.71
C ILE A 82 -24.52 40.21 -6.06
N LEU A 83 -25.73 40.10 -6.61
CA LEU A 83 -26.26 38.87 -7.18
C LEU A 83 -26.09 38.93 -8.70
N THR A 84 -25.27 38.04 -9.24
CA THR A 84 -25.16 37.85 -10.69
C THR A 84 -26.04 36.67 -11.12
N THR A 85 -26.66 36.73 -12.30
CA THR A 85 -27.41 35.60 -12.88
C THR A 85 -27.06 35.41 -14.35
N GLY A 86 -26.69 34.19 -14.71
CA GLY A 86 -26.23 33.83 -16.06
C GLY A 86 -24.73 33.55 -16.15
N GLY A 87 -24.33 32.94 -17.26
CA GLY A 87 -22.94 32.61 -17.57
C GLY A 87 -22.23 31.63 -16.61
N THR A 88 -22.95 30.80 -15.84
CA THR A 88 -22.36 29.85 -14.85
C THR A 88 -22.27 28.39 -15.32
N GLY A 89 -22.78 28.05 -16.50
CA GLY A 89 -22.81 26.69 -17.06
C GLY A 89 -21.46 26.21 -17.62
N PHE A 90 -21.50 25.25 -18.55
CA PHE A 90 -20.31 24.67 -19.22
C PHE A 90 -20.16 25.11 -20.69
N ALA A 91 -21.00 26.01 -21.22
CA ALA A 91 -20.88 26.47 -22.61
C ALA A 91 -19.68 27.43 -22.78
N PRO A 92 -19.13 27.59 -24.01
CA PRO A 92 -18.00 28.50 -24.26
C PRO A 92 -18.28 30.00 -24.01
N ARG A 93 -19.52 30.37 -23.67
CA ARG A 93 -19.91 31.72 -23.23
C ARG A 93 -20.16 31.82 -21.72
N ASP A 94 -20.20 30.71 -21.00
CA ASP A 94 -20.35 30.73 -19.54
C ASP A 94 -19.04 31.20 -18.89
N VAL A 95 -18.87 32.51 -18.71
CA VAL A 95 -17.63 33.14 -18.21
C VAL A 95 -17.80 33.93 -16.90
N THR A 96 -18.99 33.97 -16.31
CA THR A 96 -19.26 34.72 -15.07
C THR A 96 -18.40 34.26 -13.87
N PRO A 97 -18.15 32.95 -13.64
CA PRO A 97 -17.28 32.49 -12.56
C PRO A 97 -15.82 32.93 -12.75
N GLU A 98 -15.34 32.98 -13.98
CA GLU A 98 -13.98 33.39 -14.34
C GLU A 98 -13.82 34.89 -14.09
N ALA A 99 -14.72 35.71 -14.63
CA ALA A 99 -14.77 37.15 -14.37
C ALA A 99 -14.89 37.48 -12.87
N THR A 100 -15.67 36.71 -12.11
CA THR A 100 -15.86 36.92 -10.66
C THR A 100 -14.58 36.60 -9.88
N ARG A 101 -13.85 35.53 -10.23
CA ARG A 101 -12.57 35.18 -9.57
C ARG A 101 -11.46 36.21 -9.79
N GLU A 102 -11.52 37.00 -10.85
CA GLU A 102 -10.57 38.12 -11.08
C GLU A 102 -10.88 39.38 -10.27
N VAL A 103 -12.09 39.48 -9.67
CA VAL A 103 -12.54 40.68 -8.92
C VAL A 103 -12.50 40.47 -7.40
N ILE A 104 -12.80 39.27 -6.92
CA ILE A 104 -12.84 38.94 -5.49
C ILE A 104 -11.44 38.85 -4.86
N GLU A 105 -11.33 39.33 -3.62
CA GLU A 105 -10.09 39.28 -2.81
C GLU A 105 -10.03 38.00 -1.97
N ARG A 106 -11.19 37.43 -1.63
CA ARG A 106 -11.36 36.21 -0.83
C ARG A 106 -12.53 35.40 -1.37
N GLU A 107 -12.36 34.10 -1.59
CA GLU A 107 -13.48 33.21 -1.92
C GLU A 107 -14.35 32.91 -0.69
N ALA A 108 -15.65 32.69 -0.92
CA ALA A 108 -16.64 32.26 0.08
C ALA A 108 -17.22 30.87 -0.32
N PRO A 109 -16.39 29.81 -0.41
CA PRO A 109 -16.75 28.54 -1.04
C PRO A 109 -17.91 27.80 -0.35
N GLY A 110 -18.14 28.04 0.94
CA GLY A 110 -19.27 27.45 1.68
C GLY A 110 -20.64 27.82 1.08
N MET A 111 -20.80 29.05 0.58
CA MET A 111 -22.07 29.47 -0.05
C MET A 111 -22.25 28.83 -1.44
N ALA A 112 -21.16 28.71 -2.22
CA ALA A 112 -21.19 27.99 -3.49
C ALA A 112 -21.50 26.50 -3.30
N LEU A 113 -20.92 25.86 -2.27
CA LEU A 113 -21.21 24.49 -1.90
C LEU A 113 -22.67 24.29 -1.43
N ALA A 114 -23.19 25.20 -0.60
CA ALA A 114 -24.59 25.16 -0.15
C ALA A 114 -25.58 25.24 -1.34
N MET A 115 -25.33 26.13 -2.31
CA MET A 115 -26.12 26.21 -3.54
C MET A 115 -26.04 24.93 -4.37
N LEU A 116 -24.86 24.31 -4.50
CA LEU A 116 -24.70 23.04 -5.22
C LEU A 116 -25.42 21.87 -4.52
N MET A 117 -25.28 21.74 -3.20
CA MET A 117 -25.94 20.69 -2.41
C MET A 117 -27.47 20.84 -2.45
N GLY A 118 -27.99 22.06 -2.28
CA GLY A 118 -29.42 22.33 -2.44
C GLY A 118 -29.92 22.05 -3.87
N SER A 119 -29.16 22.46 -4.89
CA SER A 119 -29.50 22.21 -6.30
C SER A 119 -29.59 20.71 -6.62
N LEU A 120 -28.65 19.90 -6.11
CA LEU A 120 -28.62 18.45 -6.34
C LEU A 120 -29.82 17.72 -5.72
N ASN A 121 -30.38 18.24 -4.63
CA ASN A 121 -31.62 17.71 -4.03
C ASN A 121 -32.87 18.01 -4.90
N VAL A 122 -32.81 19.01 -5.78
CA VAL A 122 -33.91 19.38 -6.69
C VAL A 122 -33.74 18.78 -8.09
N THR A 123 -32.51 18.74 -8.62
CA THR A 123 -32.22 18.21 -9.95
C THR A 123 -30.77 17.75 -10.08
N PRO A 124 -30.51 16.57 -10.68
CA PRO A 124 -29.14 16.11 -10.94
C PRO A 124 -28.39 17.07 -11.88
N LEU A 125 -29.09 17.86 -12.71
CA LEU A 125 -28.48 18.86 -13.58
C LEU A 125 -27.82 20.03 -12.84
N GLY A 126 -28.03 20.15 -11.52
CA GLY A 126 -27.34 21.13 -10.67
C GLY A 126 -25.80 21.03 -10.72
N MET A 127 -25.26 19.84 -11.00
CA MET A 127 -23.80 19.63 -11.18
C MET A 127 -23.19 20.35 -12.38
N LEU A 128 -24.02 20.88 -13.30
CA LEU A 128 -23.57 21.57 -14.51
C LEU A 128 -23.37 23.09 -14.31
N SER A 129 -23.63 23.60 -13.10
CA SER A 129 -23.34 24.98 -12.72
C SER A 129 -22.01 25.08 -11.97
N ARG A 130 -21.25 26.15 -12.20
CA ARG A 130 -19.97 26.46 -11.57
C ARG A 130 -20.05 27.73 -10.71
N PRO A 131 -20.95 27.81 -9.71
CA PRO A 131 -21.12 29.03 -8.93
C PRO A 131 -19.82 29.39 -8.20
N VAL A 132 -19.44 30.67 -8.23
CA VAL A 132 -18.45 31.26 -7.34
C VAL A 132 -19.16 32.24 -6.42
N CYS A 133 -18.72 32.26 -5.16
CA CYS A 133 -19.04 33.31 -4.21
C CYS A 133 -17.73 33.86 -3.65
N GLY A 134 -17.70 35.15 -3.34
CA GLY A 134 -16.50 35.77 -2.77
C GLY A 134 -16.74 37.19 -2.31
N ILE A 135 -15.70 37.79 -1.73
CA ILE A 135 -15.75 39.08 -1.06
C ILE A 135 -14.74 40.02 -1.74
N ARG A 136 -15.14 41.25 -1.96
CA ARG A 136 -14.27 42.38 -2.32
C ARG A 136 -14.59 43.55 -1.39
N GLY A 137 -13.60 44.03 -0.64
CA GLY A 137 -13.81 45.03 0.41
C GLY A 137 -14.88 44.59 1.41
N LYS A 138 -16.01 45.29 1.41
CA LYS A 138 -17.21 45.02 2.22
C LYS A 138 -18.41 44.46 1.42
N THR A 139 -18.20 44.10 0.16
CA THR A 139 -19.24 43.54 -0.73
C THR A 139 -19.13 42.03 -0.83
N LEU A 140 -20.26 41.33 -0.69
CA LEU A 140 -20.40 39.91 -1.02
C LEU A 140 -20.88 39.77 -2.48
N ILE A 141 -20.19 38.97 -3.30
CA ILE A 141 -20.53 38.68 -4.70
C ILE A 141 -20.93 37.21 -4.81
N ILE A 142 -22.03 36.91 -5.51
CA ILE A 142 -22.59 35.56 -5.66
C ILE A 142 -22.99 35.30 -7.12
N ASN A 143 -22.58 34.16 -7.68
CA ASN A 143 -23.04 33.71 -9.00
C ASN A 143 -24.19 32.70 -8.91
N LEU A 144 -25.33 33.07 -9.49
CA LEU A 144 -26.55 32.27 -9.59
C LEU A 144 -26.75 31.76 -11.02
N PRO A 145 -27.40 30.59 -11.22
CA PRO A 145 -27.73 30.08 -12.56
C PRO A 145 -28.53 31.09 -13.39
N GLY A 146 -28.43 31.01 -14.73
CA GLY A 146 -29.15 31.93 -15.64
C GLY A 146 -30.66 31.70 -15.74
N SER A 147 -31.17 30.53 -15.34
CA SER A 147 -32.60 30.22 -15.36
C SER A 147 -33.32 30.78 -14.13
N LYS A 148 -34.45 31.48 -14.33
CA LYS A 148 -35.30 32.02 -13.23
C LYS A 148 -35.56 31.03 -12.09
N LYS A 149 -35.80 29.74 -12.42
CA LYS A 149 -36.00 28.70 -11.41
C LYS A 149 -34.73 28.46 -10.58
N GLY A 150 -33.62 28.11 -11.25
CA GLY A 150 -32.35 27.85 -10.59
C GLY A 150 -31.76 29.05 -9.85
N SER A 151 -31.97 30.29 -10.31
CA SER A 151 -31.53 31.48 -9.56
C SER A 151 -32.32 31.68 -8.27
N GLN A 152 -33.63 31.47 -8.31
CA GLN A 152 -34.52 31.52 -7.14
C GLN A 152 -34.21 30.41 -6.13
N GLU A 153 -34.05 29.17 -6.60
CA GLU A 153 -33.74 28.02 -5.74
C GLU A 153 -32.37 28.22 -5.07
N CYS A 154 -31.33 28.57 -5.83
CA CYS A 154 -30.01 28.88 -5.27
C CYS A 154 -30.04 30.04 -4.27
N PHE A 155 -30.78 31.13 -4.54
CA PHE A 155 -30.93 32.24 -3.61
C PHE A 155 -31.60 31.81 -2.29
N GLN A 156 -32.64 30.97 -2.36
CA GLN A 156 -33.33 30.45 -1.18
C GLN A 156 -32.42 29.53 -0.33
N PHE A 157 -31.53 28.74 -0.93
CA PHE A 157 -30.60 27.87 -0.18
C PHE A 157 -29.56 28.64 0.66
N ILE A 158 -29.17 29.85 0.24
CA ILE A 158 -28.20 30.69 0.97
C ILE A 158 -28.85 31.73 1.87
N LEU A 159 -30.13 32.02 1.68
CA LEU A 159 -30.86 33.09 2.37
C LEU A 159 -30.72 33.05 3.91
N PRO A 160 -30.77 31.89 4.61
CA PRO A 160 -30.62 31.87 6.07
C PRO A 160 -29.29 32.42 6.59
N ALA A 161 -28.21 32.30 5.82
CA ALA A 161 -26.89 32.82 6.19
C ALA A 161 -26.63 34.25 5.66
N LEU A 162 -27.44 34.72 4.72
CA LEU A 162 -27.15 35.91 3.91
C LEU A 162 -27.19 37.23 4.71
N PRO A 163 -28.16 37.50 5.62
CA PRO A 163 -28.15 38.70 6.45
C PRO A 163 -26.93 38.76 7.38
N HIS A 164 -26.62 37.66 8.09
CA HIS A 164 -25.49 37.61 9.02
C HIS A 164 -24.14 37.74 8.29
N ALA A 165 -23.97 37.11 7.13
CA ALA A 165 -22.77 37.28 6.30
C ALA A 165 -22.56 38.74 5.87
N ILE A 166 -23.64 39.49 5.61
CA ILE A 166 -23.58 40.90 5.27
C ILE A 166 -23.28 41.76 6.51
N ASP A 167 -23.95 41.53 7.64
CA ASP A 167 -23.72 42.27 8.88
C ASP A 167 -22.30 42.04 9.44
N LEU A 168 -21.71 40.85 9.24
CA LEU A 168 -20.27 40.58 9.48
C LEU A 168 -19.36 41.48 8.63
N LEU A 169 -19.59 41.57 7.31
CA LEU A 169 -18.78 42.41 6.41
C LEU A 169 -18.94 43.91 6.67
N ARG A 170 -20.02 44.31 7.34
CA ARG A 170 -20.32 45.70 7.72
C ARG A 170 -19.71 46.10 9.06
N ASP A 171 -19.08 45.19 9.81
CA ASP A 171 -18.65 45.37 11.21
C ASP A 171 -19.84 45.69 12.17
N ALA A 172 -21.02 45.09 11.94
CA ALA A 172 -22.22 45.34 12.75
C ALA A 172 -22.21 44.56 14.09
N ILE A 173 -21.22 44.86 14.94
CA ILE A 173 -20.84 44.11 16.16
C ILE A 173 -22.02 43.70 17.05
N VAL A 174 -23.03 44.58 17.22
CA VAL A 174 -24.20 44.30 18.09
C VAL A 174 -25.02 43.12 17.55
N LYS A 175 -25.48 43.19 16.30
CA LYS A 175 -26.23 42.12 15.64
C LYS A 175 -25.45 40.82 15.50
N VAL A 176 -24.16 40.92 15.20
CA VAL A 176 -23.27 39.74 15.11
C VAL A 176 -23.25 39.01 16.44
N LYS A 177 -23.26 39.74 17.58
CA LYS A 177 -23.38 39.13 18.90
C LYS A 177 -24.77 38.56 19.15
N GLU A 178 -25.84 39.29 18.84
CA GLU A 178 -27.23 38.82 19.01
C GLU A 178 -27.46 37.48 18.28
N VAL A 179 -27.00 37.33 17.04
CA VAL A 179 -27.13 36.08 16.27
C VAL A 179 -26.24 34.95 16.83
N HIS A 180 -25.07 35.25 17.41
CA HIS A 180 -24.28 34.21 18.09
C HIS A 180 -24.94 33.76 19.39
N ASP A 181 -25.44 34.69 20.20
CA ASP A 181 -26.16 34.39 21.44
C ASP A 181 -27.43 33.54 21.13
N GLU A 182 -28.16 33.80 20.04
CA GLU A 182 -29.30 32.98 19.58
C GLU A 182 -28.93 31.59 19.04
N LEU A 183 -27.71 31.41 18.51
CA LEU A 183 -27.25 30.13 17.95
C LEU A 183 -26.68 29.18 19.01
N GLU A 184 -26.17 29.67 20.14
CA GLU A 184 -25.72 28.83 21.26
C GLU A 184 -26.87 28.11 21.99
N ASP A 185 -28.09 28.66 21.95
CA ASP A 185 -29.31 28.09 22.57
C ASP A 185 -30.00 26.99 21.71
N LEU A 186 -29.51 26.70 20.50
CA LEU A 186 -30.14 25.69 19.63
C LEU A 186 -29.76 24.24 20.01
N PRO A 187 -30.74 23.31 20.10
CA PRO A 187 -30.46 21.92 20.44
C PRO A 187 -29.70 21.20 19.32
N SER A 188 -28.70 20.40 19.71
CA SER A 188 -27.84 19.66 18.80
C SER A 188 -28.62 18.75 17.83
N PRO A 189 -28.28 18.72 16.53
CA PRO A 189 -28.91 17.79 15.59
C PRO A 189 -28.60 16.33 15.96
N PRO A 190 -29.55 15.39 15.75
CA PRO A 190 -29.34 13.99 16.06
C PRO A 190 -28.23 13.37 15.19
N PRO A 191 -27.51 12.35 15.70
CA PRO A 191 -26.44 11.70 14.94
C PRO A 191 -26.97 11.03 13.66
N PRO A 192 -26.17 11.00 12.57
CA PRO A 192 -26.59 10.41 11.32
C PRO A 192 -26.83 8.90 11.46
N LEU A 193 -27.91 8.41 10.84
CA LEU A 193 -28.27 6.99 10.85
C LEU A 193 -27.19 6.13 10.17
N SER A 194 -26.82 5.03 10.82
CA SER A 194 -25.88 4.05 10.31
C SER A 194 -26.35 3.46 8.96
N PRO A 195 -25.45 3.15 8.02
CA PRO A 195 -25.82 2.47 6.78
C PRO A 195 -26.37 1.06 7.09
N PRO A 196 -27.37 0.56 6.32
CA PRO A 196 -27.99 -0.73 6.57
C PRO A 196 -27.01 -1.89 6.30
N PRO A 197 -27.04 -2.98 7.10
CA PRO A 197 -26.17 -4.11 6.91
C PRO A 197 -26.49 -4.86 5.61
N THR A 198 -25.48 -5.04 4.75
CA THR A 198 -25.61 -5.78 3.49
C THR A 198 -25.76 -7.28 3.73
N THR A 199 -26.94 -7.82 3.47
CA THR A 199 -27.21 -9.25 3.56
C THR A 199 -26.73 -10.01 2.32
N SER A 200 -25.74 -10.89 2.48
CA SER A 200 -25.36 -11.89 1.48
C SER A 200 -26.06 -13.23 1.77
N PRO A 201 -26.73 -13.87 0.80
CA PRO A 201 -27.54 -15.06 1.07
C PRO A 201 -26.73 -16.35 1.05
N HIS A 202 -26.60 -17.01 2.20
CA HIS A 202 -26.22 -18.44 2.26
C HIS A 202 -27.14 -19.21 3.20
N LYS A 203 -27.48 -20.45 2.78
CA LYS A 203 -28.51 -21.29 3.42
C LYS A 203 -28.03 -21.80 4.79
N GLN A 204 -28.92 -21.76 5.77
CA GLN A 204 -28.81 -22.58 6.98
C GLN A 204 -29.38 -23.98 6.73
N THR A 205 -28.83 -24.96 7.44
CA THR A 205 -29.52 -26.19 7.84
C THR A 205 -29.65 -26.14 9.37
N GLU A 206 -30.85 -26.34 9.90
CA GLU A 206 -31.12 -26.31 11.34
C GLU A 206 -30.50 -27.51 12.07
N ASP A 207 -30.15 -27.32 13.34
CA ASP A 207 -30.69 -28.19 14.40
C ASP A 207 -30.99 -27.37 15.68
N LYS A 208 -31.76 -27.93 16.60
CA LYS A 208 -32.35 -27.29 17.80
C LYS A 208 -31.61 -27.75 19.08
N GLY A 209 -31.57 -27.03 20.20
CA GLY A 209 -32.19 -25.74 20.59
C GLY A 209 -32.62 -25.79 22.08
N VAL A 210 -33.07 -24.66 22.68
CA VAL A 210 -33.79 -24.56 23.99
C VAL A 210 -32.92 -24.81 25.25
N GLN A 211 -32.89 -24.06 26.37
CA GLN A 211 -33.40 -22.75 26.89
C GLN A 211 -32.33 -22.26 27.91
N CYS A 212 -31.99 -20.98 28.17
CA CYS A 212 -32.75 -19.78 28.53
C CYS A 212 -33.34 -19.77 29.96
N GLU A 213 -32.74 -19.00 30.87
CA GLU A 213 -33.41 -18.15 31.89
C GLU A 213 -32.37 -17.23 32.59
N GLU A 214 -32.68 -15.92 32.70
CA GLU A 214 -32.32 -14.97 33.79
C GLU A 214 -32.67 -13.52 33.36
N GLU A 215 -33.69 -12.93 34.00
CA GLU A 215 -33.97 -11.49 34.06
C GLU A 215 -34.29 -11.14 35.52
N GLU A 216 -33.79 -10.00 36.04
CA GLU A 216 -34.60 -8.90 36.59
C GLU A 216 -33.74 -7.72 37.10
N GLU A 217 -34.33 -6.53 37.16
CA GLU A 217 -33.75 -5.31 37.76
C GLU A 217 -34.09 -5.21 39.26
N GLU A 218 -33.45 -4.28 40.00
CA GLU A 218 -34.22 -3.17 40.61
C GLU A 218 -33.31 -2.03 41.15
N LYS A 219 -33.94 -0.91 41.50
CA LYS A 219 -33.33 0.39 41.87
C LYS A 219 -33.51 0.67 43.37
N LYS A 220 -32.66 1.53 43.98
CA LYS A 220 -33.17 2.80 44.56
C LYS A 220 -32.18 3.85 45.07
N ASP A 221 -32.73 5.06 45.07
CA ASP A 221 -32.24 6.40 45.35
C ASP A 221 -31.59 6.75 46.70
N SER A 222 -30.72 7.76 46.62
CA SER A 222 -30.61 8.95 47.53
C SER A 222 -30.03 8.83 48.95
N GLY A 223 -29.56 9.96 49.50
CA GLY A 223 -29.85 10.26 50.92
C GLY A 223 -28.74 10.67 51.90
N VAL A 224 -27.71 11.43 51.51
CA VAL A 224 -26.99 12.46 52.32
C VAL A 224 -26.74 12.24 53.85
N ALA A 225 -25.46 12.43 54.24
CA ALA A 225 -24.93 12.85 55.56
C ALA A 225 -24.58 11.82 56.69
N SER A 226 -23.26 11.77 56.96
CA SER A 226 -22.62 11.99 58.28
C SER A 226 -22.54 10.90 59.37
N THR A 227 -21.44 11.01 60.13
CA THR A 227 -21.16 10.52 61.51
C THR A 227 -21.14 9.01 61.78
N GLU A 228 -19.90 8.50 61.90
CA GLU A 228 -19.32 7.84 63.08
C GLU A 228 -20.13 6.79 63.89
N ASP A 229 -19.45 5.66 64.09
CA ASP A 229 -19.39 4.85 65.30
C ASP A 229 -20.61 4.08 65.87
N SER A 230 -20.47 2.75 65.72
CA SER A 230 -20.36 1.82 66.84
C SER A 230 -21.62 1.25 67.54
N SER A 231 -21.64 -0.08 67.53
CA SER A 231 -22.05 -0.99 68.61
C SER A 231 -23.52 -1.45 68.77
N SER A 232 -23.63 -2.79 68.94
CA SER A 232 -24.63 -3.50 69.75
C SER A 232 -26.11 -3.61 69.27
N SER A 233 -26.86 -4.69 69.56
CA SER A 233 -26.47 -6.07 69.91
C SER A 233 -27.69 -7.03 69.97
N HIS A 234 -27.46 -8.33 69.69
CA HIS A 234 -28.33 -9.47 70.07
C HIS A 234 -29.71 -9.51 69.36
N ILE A 235 -30.52 -10.61 69.36
CA ILE A 235 -30.62 -11.81 70.21
C ILE A 235 -30.76 -13.12 69.39
N ASN A 236 -30.28 -14.21 70.00
CA ASN A 236 -30.53 -15.68 69.84
C ASN A 236 -31.84 -16.12 69.10
N ALA A 237 -31.99 -17.35 68.60
CA ALA A 237 -31.24 -18.62 68.77
C ALA A 237 -31.46 -19.52 67.51
N ALA A 238 -30.48 -20.21 66.91
CA ALA A 238 -29.75 -21.41 67.36
C ALA A 238 -30.42 -22.77 67.01
N THR A 239 -29.57 -23.79 66.76
CA THR A 239 -29.81 -25.27 66.88
C THR A 239 -29.82 -26.10 65.58
N ILE A 240 -28.63 -26.60 65.22
CA ILE A 240 -28.25 -28.03 64.99
C ILE A 240 -29.05 -28.89 63.97
N ALA A 241 -28.45 -29.80 63.16
CA ALA A 241 -27.12 -29.93 62.53
C ALA A 241 -27.07 -31.26 61.72
N ALA A 242 -26.29 -31.30 60.62
CA ALA A 242 -25.55 -32.49 60.14
C ALA A 242 -26.40 -33.73 59.66
N LYS A 243 -25.88 -34.77 58.99
CA LYS A 243 -24.58 -35.04 58.32
C LYS A 243 -24.68 -36.28 57.40
N SER A 244 -24.05 -36.28 56.21
CA SER A 244 -23.62 -37.48 55.44
C SER A 244 -24.72 -38.48 54.95
N SER A 245 -24.50 -39.41 54.00
CA SER A 245 -23.55 -39.53 52.86
C SER A 245 -23.92 -40.73 51.95
N PHE A 246 -23.28 -40.83 50.77
CA PHE A 246 -23.08 -42.02 49.90
C PHE A 246 -24.25 -42.67 49.10
N ALA A 247 -24.03 -42.70 47.77
CA ALA A 247 -24.02 -43.88 46.87
C ALA A 247 -25.29 -44.45 46.17
N ALA A 248 -25.11 -44.63 44.84
CA ALA A 248 -25.36 -45.85 44.03
C ALA A 248 -26.69 -46.16 43.29
N ILE A 249 -26.57 -46.21 41.95
CA ILE A 249 -26.92 -47.34 41.03
C ILE A 249 -28.40 -47.63 40.64
N MET A 250 -28.72 -47.28 39.38
CA MET A 250 -29.43 -48.04 38.30
C MET A 250 -30.88 -48.62 38.41
N ALA A 251 -31.69 -48.21 37.41
CA ALA A 251 -32.47 -49.03 36.45
C ALA A 251 -33.98 -49.43 36.65
N LYS A 252 -34.75 -49.25 35.54
CA LYS A 252 -36.09 -49.80 35.18
C LYS A 252 -37.30 -49.31 36.03
N GLY A 253 -38.56 -49.27 35.54
CA GLY A 253 -39.17 -49.54 34.23
C GLY A 253 -40.72 -49.58 34.30
N GLN A 254 -41.43 -49.81 33.17
CA GLN A 254 -42.93 -49.90 33.00
C GLN A 254 -43.68 -48.52 33.07
N ALA A 255 -44.70 -48.13 32.25
CA ALA A 255 -45.85 -48.75 31.52
C ALA A 255 -47.19 -48.66 32.31
N SER A 256 -48.41 -48.46 31.75
CA SER A 256 -48.90 -48.13 30.39
C SER A 256 -50.43 -47.78 30.34
N ILE A 257 -50.86 -47.02 29.30
CA ILE A 257 -52.20 -46.66 28.73
C ILE A 257 -53.52 -47.36 29.21
N PRO A 258 -54.70 -46.70 29.03
CA PRO A 258 -55.58 -47.02 27.87
C PRO A 258 -56.33 -45.82 27.21
N GLY A 259 -56.40 -45.73 25.86
CA GLY A 259 -57.65 -45.90 25.08
C GLY A 259 -58.08 -44.63 24.27
N VAL A 260 -59.12 -44.56 23.41
CA VAL A 260 -60.03 -45.55 22.75
C VAL A 260 -60.63 -44.97 21.41
N ILE A 261 -60.53 -45.72 20.28
CA ILE A 261 -61.37 -45.77 19.03
C ILE A 261 -61.85 -44.49 18.28
N SER A 262 -61.50 -44.39 16.98
CA SER A 262 -62.45 -44.38 15.81
C SER A 262 -61.72 -44.57 14.46
N HIS A 263 -62.42 -45.13 13.45
CA HIS A 263 -61.90 -45.56 12.13
C HIS A 263 -62.04 -44.45 11.02
N HIS A 264 -61.63 -44.55 9.74
CA HIS A 264 -61.37 -45.71 8.83
C HIS A 264 -60.49 -45.34 7.59
N THR A 265 -59.56 -46.22 7.17
CA THR A 265 -58.97 -46.47 5.80
C THR A 265 -58.65 -45.35 4.78
N ALA A 266 -57.66 -45.45 3.87
CA ALA A 266 -56.38 -46.20 3.75
C ALA A 266 -55.75 -45.91 2.36
N PHE A 267 -54.45 -45.60 2.25
CA PHE A 267 -53.68 -45.64 0.99
C PHE A 267 -52.16 -45.72 1.24
N ASN A 268 -51.41 -46.40 0.37
CA ASN A 268 -49.94 -46.45 0.35
C ASN A 268 -49.41 -45.81 -0.95
N ALA A 269 -48.23 -45.19 -0.90
CA ALA A 269 -47.42 -44.84 -2.07
C ALA A 269 -45.92 -44.83 -1.70
N VAL A 270 -45.07 -45.18 -2.67
CA VAL A 270 -43.59 -45.15 -2.58
C VAL A 270 -43.08 -44.64 -3.93
N GLU A 271 -42.16 -43.68 -3.91
CA GLU A 271 -41.46 -43.14 -5.11
C GLU A 271 -42.39 -42.43 -6.15
N PRO A 272 -41.91 -41.73 -7.21
CA PRO A 272 -40.62 -41.85 -7.89
C PRO A 272 -39.92 -40.52 -8.26
N THR A 273 -39.11 -40.57 -9.33
CA THR A 273 -38.15 -39.55 -9.81
C THR A 273 -38.55 -38.88 -11.14
N PHE A 274 -37.86 -37.77 -11.43
CA PHE A 274 -37.55 -37.21 -12.77
C PHE A 274 -38.63 -36.52 -13.64
N ILE A 275 -38.11 -35.76 -14.64
CA ILE A 275 -38.77 -35.12 -15.80
C ILE A 275 -39.42 -33.73 -15.53
N SER A 276 -39.83 -33.02 -16.59
CA SER A 276 -39.49 -31.62 -16.86
C SER A 276 -40.63 -30.76 -17.45
N CYS A 277 -40.36 -29.44 -17.56
CA CYS A 277 -40.90 -28.47 -18.54
C CYS A 277 -42.32 -27.87 -18.37
N SER A 278 -42.32 -26.52 -18.23
CA SER A 278 -43.10 -25.50 -18.98
C SER A 278 -44.64 -25.49 -19.03
N HIS A 279 -45.22 -24.28 -18.91
CA HIS A 279 -46.21 -23.62 -19.81
C HIS A 279 -46.70 -22.30 -19.13
N HIS A 280 -47.39 -21.30 -19.73
CA HIS A 280 -48.12 -21.03 -21.00
C HIS A 280 -48.31 -19.46 -21.11
N THR A 281 -48.68 -18.72 -22.17
CA THR A 281 -49.00 -18.94 -23.61
C THR A 281 -48.98 -17.58 -24.39
N SER A 282 -48.61 -17.58 -25.70
CA SER A 282 -49.22 -16.91 -26.89
C SER A 282 -49.96 -15.53 -26.84
N SER A 283 -50.11 -14.71 -27.90
CA SER A 283 -49.86 -14.79 -29.37
C SER A 283 -49.75 -13.36 -29.99
N SER A 284 -49.06 -13.12 -31.12
CA SER A 284 -49.56 -13.10 -32.53
C SER A 284 -48.74 -12.08 -33.37
N ALA A 285 -48.97 -11.79 -34.67
CA ALA A 285 -48.71 -12.61 -35.86
C ALA A 285 -48.60 -11.73 -37.17
N ALA A 286 -48.01 -12.27 -38.26
CA ALA A 286 -48.01 -11.82 -39.67
C ALA A 286 -46.97 -10.76 -40.19
N GLU A 287 -46.72 -10.83 -41.52
CA GLU A 287 -45.72 -10.07 -42.35
C GLU A 287 -46.47 -9.30 -43.51
N PRO A 288 -45.91 -8.90 -44.70
CA PRO A 288 -44.52 -8.72 -45.19
C PRO A 288 -44.27 -7.42 -46.05
N THR A 289 -43.11 -7.36 -46.76
CA THR A 289 -42.76 -6.50 -47.95
C THR A 289 -42.30 -5.04 -47.72
N ALA A 290 -41.46 -4.40 -48.57
CA ALA A 290 -40.41 -4.85 -49.51
C ALA A 290 -39.59 -3.64 -50.06
N SER A 291 -38.48 -3.91 -50.80
CA SER A 291 -37.62 -2.97 -51.57
C SER A 291 -36.72 -2.03 -50.72
N SER A 292 -35.52 -1.57 -51.08
CA SER A 292 -34.45 -1.86 -52.09
C SER A 292 -33.56 -0.59 -52.11
N CYS A 293 -32.27 -0.53 -52.44
CA CYS A 293 -31.18 -1.47 -52.78
C CYS A 293 -29.86 -0.63 -52.75
N SER A 294 -28.61 -1.09 -52.96
CA SER A 294 -27.95 -2.38 -53.26
C SER A 294 -26.43 -2.21 -52.99
N HIS A 295 -25.59 -3.20 -53.37
CA HIS A 295 -24.10 -3.13 -53.41
C HIS A 295 -23.40 -3.19 -52.03
N HIS A 296 -22.12 -3.59 -51.87
CA HIS A 296 -21.20 -4.48 -52.60
C HIS A 296 -20.00 -4.81 -51.66
N PHE A 297 -19.14 -5.81 -51.86
CA PHE A 297 -19.02 -6.83 -52.92
C PHE A 297 -18.42 -8.14 -52.36
N SER A 298 -18.87 -9.28 -52.91
CA SER A 298 -18.14 -10.56 -53.12
C SER A 298 -17.24 -11.20 -52.04
N SER A 299 -17.48 -12.49 -51.81
CA SER A 299 -16.60 -13.48 -51.19
C SER A 299 -16.33 -14.67 -52.14
N SER A 300 -15.27 -15.45 -51.90
CA SER A 300 -15.07 -16.89 -52.26
C SER A 300 -13.59 -17.28 -52.01
N ALA A 301 -13.14 -18.43 -51.50
CA ALA A 301 -13.71 -19.74 -51.11
C ALA A 301 -13.75 -20.86 -52.19
N VAL A 302 -12.72 -21.74 -52.19
CA VAL A 302 -12.69 -23.06 -52.88
C VAL A 302 -11.85 -24.08 -52.06
N LYS A 303 -12.29 -25.35 -52.07
CA LYS A 303 -11.62 -26.64 -51.71
C LYS A 303 -11.92 -27.63 -52.88
N PRO A 304 -11.35 -28.88 -53.06
CA PRO A 304 -10.83 -29.79 -52.01
C PRO A 304 -9.73 -30.87 -52.39
N ASN A 305 -9.32 -31.66 -51.38
CA ASN A 305 -9.07 -33.14 -51.35
C ASN A 305 -7.89 -33.90 -52.01
N LEU A 306 -7.60 -35.06 -51.37
CA LEU A 306 -6.82 -36.28 -51.74
C LEU A 306 -5.27 -36.13 -51.77
N ILE A 307 -4.42 -36.87 -51.04
CA ILE A 307 -4.32 -38.26 -50.49
C ILE A 307 -3.63 -39.27 -51.43
N SER A 308 -2.42 -39.72 -51.06
CA SER A 308 -1.92 -41.13 -51.03
C SER A 308 -0.40 -41.17 -50.75
N CYS A 309 0.18 -42.36 -50.54
CA CYS A 309 1.52 -42.52 -49.94
C CYS A 309 2.49 -43.42 -50.73
N SER A 310 3.79 -43.17 -50.50
CA SER A 310 4.87 -44.16 -50.25
C SER A 310 5.77 -44.75 -51.38
N HIS A 311 7.03 -45.00 -50.95
CA HIS A 311 8.04 -45.99 -51.38
C HIS A 311 9.02 -45.79 -52.59
N HIS A 312 10.32 -45.82 -52.21
CA HIS A 312 11.45 -46.62 -52.75
C HIS A 312 12.55 -46.10 -53.73
N THR A 313 13.80 -46.42 -53.33
CA THR A 313 14.98 -46.97 -54.10
C THR A 313 16.04 -46.11 -54.84
N THR A 314 17.25 -46.07 -54.21
CA THR A 314 18.62 -46.48 -54.69
C THR A 314 19.53 -45.69 -55.65
N SER A 315 20.85 -45.83 -55.36
CA SER A 315 22.05 -45.85 -56.27
C SER A 315 22.58 -44.55 -56.92
N ALA A 316 23.89 -44.32 -57.15
CA ALA A 316 25.13 -44.98 -56.67
C ALA A 316 26.41 -44.11 -56.93
N GLU A 317 27.57 -44.64 -56.51
CA GLU A 317 29.00 -44.21 -56.61
C GLU A 317 29.58 -44.03 -58.06
N PRO A 318 30.88 -43.62 -58.34
CA PRO A 318 32.12 -43.92 -57.57
C PRO A 318 33.34 -42.93 -57.58
N SER A 319 34.39 -43.31 -56.81
CA SER A 319 35.85 -43.36 -57.20
C SER A 319 36.95 -42.39 -56.63
N HIS A 320 37.90 -43.03 -55.91
CA HIS A 320 39.39 -42.94 -55.96
C HIS A 320 40.30 -41.81 -55.34
N SER A 321 40.86 -42.17 -54.16
CA SER A 321 42.31 -42.26 -53.80
C SER A 321 43.25 -41.04 -53.57
N GLY A 322 44.04 -41.10 -52.47
CA GLY A 322 45.24 -40.28 -52.19
C GLY A 322 45.96 -40.69 -50.88
N CYS A 323 47.30 -40.72 -50.84
CA CYS A 323 48.16 -41.36 -49.81
C CYS A 323 49.54 -40.63 -49.73
N SER A 324 50.45 -40.78 -48.74
CA SER A 324 50.57 -41.56 -47.47
C SER A 324 51.73 -40.96 -46.59
N HIS A 325 52.21 -41.70 -45.57
CA HIS A 325 53.47 -41.53 -44.78
C HIS A 325 53.40 -40.60 -43.53
N HIS A 326 54.07 -40.89 -42.39
CA HIS A 326 55.07 -41.94 -42.03
C HIS A 326 54.78 -42.60 -40.64
N LEU A 327 55.54 -43.66 -40.28
CA LEU A 327 55.50 -44.39 -38.98
C LEU A 327 56.44 -43.72 -37.92
N SER A 328 56.62 -44.12 -36.64
CA SER A 328 56.45 -45.43 -35.95
C SER A 328 56.42 -45.40 -34.40
N SER A 329 55.72 -46.38 -33.80
CA SER A 329 55.75 -47.01 -32.44
C SER A 329 56.86 -46.70 -31.39
N SER A 330 56.50 -46.63 -30.08
CA SER A 330 56.84 -47.64 -29.01
C SER A 330 56.84 -47.17 -27.52
N PHE A 331 56.32 -48.02 -26.62
CA PHE A 331 56.64 -48.30 -25.19
C PHE A 331 56.92 -47.22 -24.09
N ALA A 332 56.12 -47.30 -23.01
CA ALA A 332 56.45 -47.40 -21.56
C ALA A 332 57.27 -46.34 -20.75
N GLU A 333 57.03 -46.36 -19.42
CA GLU A 333 57.72 -45.67 -18.30
C GLU A 333 59.17 -46.22 -18.03
N PRO A 334 60.02 -45.73 -17.07
CA PRO A 334 59.75 -44.85 -15.90
C PRO A 334 60.88 -43.86 -15.45
N ILE A 335 60.71 -43.33 -14.23
CA ILE A 335 61.65 -42.61 -13.31
C ILE A 335 62.92 -43.45 -12.98
N PRO A 336 64.17 -42.93 -12.98
CA PRO A 336 64.89 -42.43 -11.76
C PRO A 336 65.92 -41.30 -12.06
N THR A 337 66.88 -40.81 -11.25
CA THR A 337 67.44 -40.99 -9.86
C THR A 337 67.69 -39.57 -9.25
N SER A 338 67.91 -39.27 -7.95
CA SER A 338 68.87 -39.72 -6.89
C SER A 338 70.33 -39.24 -7.09
N SER A 339 71.14 -38.85 -6.07
CA SER A 339 70.95 -38.85 -4.59
C SER A 339 72.08 -38.13 -3.79
N THR A 340 71.76 -37.62 -2.58
CA THR A 340 72.64 -37.36 -1.39
C THR A 340 73.79 -36.33 -1.49
N SER A 341 74.29 -35.69 -0.42
CA SER A 341 74.04 -35.72 1.05
C SER A 341 73.93 -34.27 1.62
N CYS A 342 73.69 -33.93 2.90
CA CYS A 342 73.87 -34.62 4.19
C CYS A 342 72.88 -34.11 5.29
N SER A 343 73.01 -34.55 6.55
CA SER A 343 71.99 -34.46 7.62
C SER A 343 72.18 -33.36 8.69
N HIS A 344 71.08 -32.81 9.25
CA HIS A 344 70.60 -33.07 10.63
C HIS A 344 69.39 -32.20 11.08
N HIS A 345 68.51 -32.80 11.90
CA HIS A 345 67.45 -32.24 12.78
C HIS A 345 66.37 -31.29 12.20
N THR A 346 65.13 -31.72 11.91
CA THR A 346 63.98 -32.18 12.78
C THR A 346 63.29 -31.06 13.58
N THR A 347 61.96 -30.86 13.65
CA THR A 347 60.71 -31.45 13.09
C THR A 347 59.54 -30.52 13.52
N SER A 348 58.29 -30.47 13.02
CA SER A 348 57.46 -31.11 11.98
C SER A 348 56.41 -30.05 11.57
N SER A 349 55.83 -29.89 10.37
CA SER A 349 55.51 -30.70 9.18
C SER A 349 54.10 -31.35 9.15
N ALA A 350 53.43 -31.15 8.00
CA ALA A 350 52.15 -31.70 7.51
C ALA A 350 50.81 -31.30 8.18
N LEU A 351 49.86 -30.90 7.34
CA LEU A 351 48.41 -31.09 7.49
C LEU A 351 47.84 -31.33 6.09
N GLU A 352 47.59 -32.58 5.74
CA GLU A 352 46.86 -33.00 4.54
C GLU A 352 45.33 -33.04 4.81
N PRO A 353 44.49 -33.03 3.77
CA PRO A 353 43.04 -33.19 3.93
C PRO A 353 42.66 -34.63 4.31
N ILE A 354 41.76 -34.78 5.27
CA ILE A 354 41.16 -36.05 5.73
C ILE A 354 39.69 -35.78 6.16
N PRO A 355 38.80 -36.79 6.32
CA PRO A 355 37.69 -36.94 5.37
C PRO A 355 36.30 -36.95 6.02
N ASP A 356 35.26 -37.15 5.19
CA ASP A 356 33.89 -37.38 5.65
C ASP A 356 33.75 -38.65 6.50
N SER A 357 33.33 -38.50 7.77
CA SER A 357 32.62 -39.55 8.51
C SER A 357 31.78 -39.00 9.68
N ILE A 358 30.47 -38.98 9.45
CA ILE A 358 29.36 -39.32 10.38
C ILE A 358 29.59 -39.09 11.90
N ILE A 359 28.73 -38.25 12.51
CA ILE A 359 27.87 -38.65 13.65
C ILE A 359 26.72 -37.65 13.84
N SER A 360 25.51 -38.17 13.97
CA SER A 360 24.31 -37.39 14.28
C SER A 360 24.19 -37.12 15.78
N ARG A 361 24.04 -35.84 16.15
CA ARG A 361 23.39 -35.40 17.39
C ARG A 361 22.55 -34.17 17.01
N GLY A 362 21.25 -34.09 17.30
CA GLY A 362 20.55 -34.67 18.44
C GLY A 362 20.15 -33.52 19.35
N VAL A 363 19.30 -32.62 18.85
CA VAL A 363 18.89 -31.40 19.56
C VAL A 363 17.90 -31.78 20.65
N GLN A 364 18.42 -31.90 21.88
CA GLN A 364 17.65 -32.34 23.03
C GLN A 364 16.72 -31.22 23.53
N VAL A 365 15.42 -31.36 23.28
CA VAL A 365 14.39 -30.49 23.87
C VAL A 365 14.31 -30.79 25.36
N LEU A 366 14.57 -29.79 26.20
CA LEU A 366 14.40 -29.89 27.65
C LEU A 366 13.00 -29.42 28.07
N PRO A 367 12.27 -30.18 28.90
CA PRO A 367 10.96 -29.77 29.42
C PRO A 367 11.10 -28.64 30.45
N ARG A 368 9.98 -27.95 30.72
CA ARG A 368 9.94 -26.72 31.51
C ARG A 368 8.98 -26.87 32.71
N ASP A 369 9.46 -27.50 33.76
CA ASP A 369 8.68 -27.70 34.99
C ASP A 369 8.49 -26.42 35.83
N THR A 370 7.53 -26.48 36.76
CA THR A 370 6.86 -25.33 37.37
C THR A 370 7.13 -25.11 38.86
N ALA A 371 6.93 -23.86 39.31
CA ALA A 371 6.78 -23.40 40.71
C ALA A 371 8.09 -23.32 41.54
N SER A 372 8.21 -22.51 42.62
CA SER A 372 7.20 -21.75 43.40
C SER A 372 7.73 -20.43 44.02
N LEU A 373 6.83 -19.46 44.18
CA LEU A 373 6.68 -18.50 45.32
C LEU A 373 7.82 -17.57 45.84
N SER A 374 7.54 -16.26 45.74
CA SER A 374 7.70 -15.17 46.76
C SER A 374 9.12 -14.78 47.27
N THR A 375 9.36 -13.60 47.89
CA THR A 375 8.53 -12.46 48.34
C THR A 375 9.10 -11.08 47.89
N THR A 376 8.27 -10.02 47.97
CA THR A 376 8.69 -8.60 47.98
C THR A 376 8.78 -8.08 49.43
N PRO A 377 9.47 -6.95 49.72
CA PRO A 377 8.77 -5.66 49.71
C PRO A 377 9.60 -4.42 49.23
N SER A 378 8.91 -3.28 49.26
CA SER A 378 9.31 -1.85 49.18
C SER A 378 10.72 -1.47 49.71
N GLU A 379 11.35 -0.35 49.32
CA GLU A 379 10.81 1.04 49.33
C GLU A 379 11.42 2.00 48.29
N SER A 380 10.80 3.18 48.18
CA SER A 380 11.32 4.38 47.49
C SER A 380 11.29 5.59 48.44
N PRO A 381 12.20 6.56 48.31
CA PRO A 381 11.69 7.93 48.15
C PRO A 381 12.46 8.84 47.17
N ARG A 382 11.80 9.95 46.80
CA ARG A 382 12.40 11.18 46.22
C ARG A 382 13.36 11.82 47.27
N ALA A 383 14.28 12.74 46.96
CA ALA A 383 14.14 13.93 46.12
C ALA A 383 15.49 14.65 45.78
N GLN A 384 15.36 15.75 45.04
CA GLN A 384 16.19 16.98 44.90
C GLN A 384 17.40 17.12 45.87
N ALA A 385 18.55 17.73 45.51
CA ALA A 385 18.66 19.04 44.85
C ALA A 385 20.06 19.38 44.24
N THR A 386 20.14 20.57 43.64
CA THR A 386 21.30 21.39 43.20
C THR A 386 22.67 21.13 43.88
N SER A 387 23.81 21.25 43.18
CA SER A 387 24.41 22.56 42.83
C SER A 387 25.71 22.44 41.96
N ARG A 388 26.34 23.58 41.61
CA ARG A 388 27.58 23.69 40.81
C ARG A 388 28.79 24.07 41.67
N LEU A 389 29.97 23.52 41.35
CA LEU A 389 31.33 24.09 41.41
C LEU A 389 32.24 23.15 40.57
N SER A 390 33.38 23.48 39.96
CA SER A 390 34.05 24.68 39.41
C SER A 390 35.57 24.45 39.55
N THR A 391 36.33 24.51 38.44
CA THR A 391 37.77 24.91 38.31
C THR A 391 38.86 24.29 39.23
N ALA A 392 40.05 23.88 38.75
CA ALA A 392 40.64 23.80 37.40
C ALA A 392 41.58 22.55 37.31
N SER A 393 42.82 22.44 36.76
CA SER A 393 43.87 23.37 36.30
C SER A 393 44.76 22.73 35.20
N CYS A 394 45.58 23.52 34.50
CA CYS A 394 46.71 23.09 33.65
C CYS A 394 48.05 23.23 34.45
N PRO A 395 49.20 22.58 34.09
CA PRO A 395 49.96 22.89 32.86
C PRO A 395 50.71 21.73 32.13
N THR A 396 51.28 22.06 30.97
CA THR A 396 52.04 21.22 30.01
C THR A 396 53.44 20.78 30.48
N PRO A 397 54.09 19.82 29.77
CA PRO A 397 55.18 20.27 28.87
C PRO A 397 55.36 19.52 27.52
N LYS A 398 55.62 20.33 26.47
CA LYS A 398 56.58 20.16 25.34
C LYS A 398 56.88 18.76 24.74
N ALA A 399 56.69 18.66 23.41
CA ALA A 399 57.66 18.06 22.48
C ALA A 399 57.62 18.81 21.11
N ARG A 400 58.75 18.87 20.38
CA ARG A 400 58.85 19.47 19.02
C ARG A 400 59.96 18.77 18.21
N LEU A 401 59.87 18.84 16.88
CA LEU A 401 60.74 18.18 15.90
C LEU A 401 62.22 18.66 15.89
N PRO A 402 63.15 17.76 15.53
CA PRO A 402 64.23 17.95 14.55
C PRO A 402 63.85 17.23 13.21
N SER A 403 64.18 17.65 11.97
CA SER A 403 65.20 18.55 11.38
C SER A 403 66.63 17.96 11.35
N CYS A 404 67.50 18.16 10.34
CA CYS A 404 67.43 18.84 9.03
C CYS A 404 68.59 18.34 8.10
N SER A 405 68.90 19.06 6.99
CA SER A 405 70.06 18.95 6.07
C SER A 405 70.01 17.88 4.94
N SER A 406 70.59 18.07 3.75
CA SER A 406 71.04 19.32 3.05
C SER A 406 71.27 19.12 1.54
N THR A 407 71.11 20.21 0.79
CA THR A 407 71.40 20.47 -0.65
C THR A 407 72.58 19.75 -1.34
N TYR A 408 72.38 19.35 -2.60
CA TYR A 408 73.29 19.61 -3.75
C TYR A 408 72.49 19.62 -5.08
N SER A 409 73.12 19.96 -6.21
CA SER A 409 72.46 20.41 -7.46
C SER A 409 73.19 19.98 -8.76
N VAL A 410 72.67 20.42 -9.93
CA VAL A 410 73.17 20.24 -11.32
C VAL A 410 72.81 18.89 -11.96
N SER A 411 72.28 18.74 -13.19
CA SER A 411 71.55 19.59 -14.18
C SER A 411 70.84 18.60 -15.19
N GLU A 412 70.34 18.83 -16.42
CA GLU A 412 70.41 19.90 -17.45
C GLU A 412 69.08 20.05 -18.25
N ASP A 413 68.80 21.29 -18.64
CA ASP A 413 68.03 21.88 -19.77
C ASP A 413 67.11 21.08 -20.73
N ILE A 414 65.94 21.68 -21.02
CA ILE A 414 65.70 22.46 -22.27
C ILE A 414 64.44 23.35 -22.14
N TRP A 415 64.43 24.51 -22.81
CA TRP A 415 63.38 25.54 -22.77
C TRP A 415 62.33 25.40 -23.89
N ILE A 416 61.10 25.94 -23.69
CA ILE A 416 60.58 27.16 -24.38
C ILE A 416 59.13 27.50 -23.91
N ALA A 417 58.78 28.79 -24.02
CA ALA A 417 57.62 29.43 -23.39
C ALA A 417 56.23 29.08 -23.96
N ALA A 418 55.20 29.28 -23.13
CA ALA A 418 53.81 29.44 -23.55
C ALA A 418 53.47 30.93 -23.83
N PRO A 419 52.66 31.25 -24.86
CA PRO A 419 52.17 32.61 -25.12
C PRO A 419 50.94 32.97 -24.28
N SER A 420 50.70 34.26 -24.07
CA SER A 420 49.70 34.79 -23.14
C SER A 420 48.32 35.08 -23.76
N PHE A 421 47.35 35.36 -22.89
CA PHE A 421 45.90 35.45 -23.12
C PHE A 421 45.44 36.70 -23.93
N SER A 422 46.06 36.98 -25.08
CA SER A 422 45.91 38.28 -25.77
C SER A 422 45.80 38.21 -27.31
N GLN A 423 45.38 37.09 -27.91
CA GLN A 423 45.35 36.97 -29.38
C GLN A 423 44.20 36.17 -30.00
N LEU A 424 43.05 36.03 -29.31
CA LEU A 424 41.84 35.35 -29.82
C LEU A 424 40.63 36.27 -30.06
N HIS A 425 40.80 37.59 -30.03
CA HIS A 425 39.70 38.56 -30.16
C HIS A 425 39.55 39.19 -31.57
N TYR A 426 40.06 38.54 -32.62
CA TYR A 426 40.03 39.08 -34.00
C TYR A 426 39.68 38.04 -35.08
N LYS A 427 38.93 36.99 -34.73
CA LYS A 427 38.54 35.93 -35.68
C LYS A 427 37.14 35.33 -35.47
N LEU A 428 36.25 36.04 -34.75
CA LEU A 428 34.90 35.55 -34.43
C LEU A 428 33.73 36.45 -34.90
N GLU A 429 34.04 37.49 -35.68
CA GLU A 429 33.02 38.42 -36.25
C GLU A 429 32.78 38.21 -37.75
N GLY A 430 33.54 37.32 -38.41
CA GLY A 430 33.36 36.96 -39.83
C GLY A 430 32.29 35.90 -40.12
N LEU A 431 31.61 35.35 -39.11
CA LEU A 431 30.70 34.19 -39.24
C LEU A 431 29.24 34.46 -38.83
N LYS A 432 28.83 35.73 -38.69
CA LYS A 432 27.45 36.11 -38.29
C LYS A 432 26.54 36.55 -39.44
N ASP A 433 27.07 36.82 -40.64
CA ASP A 433 26.31 37.38 -41.78
C ASP A 433 25.91 36.38 -42.89
N GLU A 434 26.27 35.11 -42.74
CA GLU A 434 25.95 34.06 -43.72
C GLU A 434 24.67 33.27 -43.37
N LEU A 435 24.33 33.17 -42.07
CA LEU A 435 23.10 32.53 -41.59
C LEU A 435 21.85 33.43 -41.57
N ARG A 436 21.95 34.68 -42.05
CA ARG A 436 20.82 35.62 -42.16
C ARG A 436 20.16 35.69 -43.54
N ARG A 437 20.66 34.95 -44.53
CA ARG A 437 20.11 34.90 -45.90
C ARG A 437 19.62 33.50 -46.30
N ASN A 438 18.55 33.04 -45.64
CA ASN A 438 17.53 32.17 -46.23
C ASN A 438 16.33 31.98 -45.28
N ARG A 439 15.28 32.79 -45.47
CA ARG A 439 13.90 32.51 -45.01
C ARG A 439 12.94 33.02 -46.07
N GLY A 440 12.15 32.12 -46.66
CA GLY A 440 11.14 32.49 -47.66
C GLY A 440 10.38 31.28 -48.23
N CYS A 441 9.05 31.38 -48.18
CA CYS A 441 8.06 30.49 -48.79
C CYS A 441 7.83 29.10 -48.15
N GLU A 442 6.67 28.54 -48.50
CA GLU A 442 5.90 27.47 -47.85
C GLU A 442 6.18 26.10 -48.54
N THR A 443 5.77 24.91 -48.07
CA THR A 443 4.36 24.48 -47.85
C THR A 443 4.30 23.13 -47.11
N ARG A 444 3.14 22.81 -46.52
CA ARG A 444 2.82 21.49 -45.90
C ARG A 444 2.87 20.32 -46.90
N VAL A 445 3.53 19.21 -46.51
CA VAL A 445 3.01 17.82 -46.62
C VAL A 445 3.57 17.01 -45.42
N GLN A 446 2.85 16.00 -44.92
CA GLN A 446 3.30 15.11 -43.84
C GLN A 446 3.98 13.84 -44.37
N SER A 447 4.98 13.32 -43.65
CA SER A 447 5.36 11.90 -43.72
C SER A 447 5.84 11.39 -42.35
N ARG A 448 5.19 10.36 -41.80
CA ARG A 448 5.66 9.61 -40.62
C ARG A 448 6.69 8.55 -41.07
N CYS A 449 7.87 8.49 -40.45
CA CYS A 449 8.53 7.23 -40.04
C CYS A 449 9.88 7.45 -39.31
N SER A 450 10.41 6.36 -38.74
CA SER A 450 11.77 6.20 -38.21
C SER A 450 12.12 6.95 -36.91
N SER A 451 11.42 6.62 -35.84
CA SER A 451 11.91 6.79 -34.47
C SER A 451 13.22 6.01 -34.24
N LYS A 452 14.35 6.74 -34.09
CA LYS A 452 15.56 6.28 -33.36
C LYS A 452 16.60 7.37 -33.06
N GLU A 453 16.66 8.47 -33.83
CA GLU A 453 17.72 9.48 -33.68
C GLU A 453 17.42 10.66 -32.73
N ASN A 454 16.16 10.85 -32.29
CA ASN A 454 15.76 12.08 -31.58
C ASN A 454 15.88 12.03 -30.04
N ILE A 455 15.97 10.85 -29.42
CA ILE A 455 16.01 10.71 -27.94
C ILE A 455 17.40 11.07 -27.38
N LEU A 456 18.46 10.98 -28.19
CA LEU A 456 19.86 11.26 -27.79
C LEU A 456 20.35 12.66 -28.22
N ARG A 457 19.45 13.64 -28.41
CA ARG A 457 19.78 14.97 -28.95
C ARG A 457 19.38 16.19 -28.12
N ALA A 458 18.68 16.02 -27.00
CA ALA A 458 18.44 17.09 -26.04
C ALA A 458 19.62 17.17 -25.04
N SER A 459 20.75 17.75 -25.46
CA SER A 459 21.92 17.95 -24.59
C SER A 459 21.75 19.05 -23.53
N HIS A 460 20.65 19.79 -23.61
CA HIS A 460 20.24 20.85 -22.67
C HIS A 460 18.72 20.81 -22.48
N SER A 461 18.29 21.10 -21.27
CA SER A 461 16.89 21.27 -20.86
C SER A 461 16.25 22.52 -21.48
N ALA A 462 14.93 22.48 -21.67
CA ALA A 462 14.12 23.63 -22.05
C ALA A 462 13.60 24.46 -20.85
N VAL A 463 13.98 24.11 -19.61
CA VAL A 463 13.55 24.81 -18.38
C VAL A 463 14.25 26.17 -18.26
N ASP A 464 13.47 27.25 -18.40
CA ASP A 464 13.98 28.63 -18.37
C ASP A 464 14.27 29.13 -16.93
N ILE A 465 15.51 28.89 -16.49
CA ILE A 465 16.04 29.36 -15.20
C ILE A 465 16.19 30.90 -15.10
N THR A 466 16.04 31.66 -16.18
CA THR A 466 16.30 33.12 -16.16
C THR A 466 15.14 33.94 -15.59
N LYS A 467 13.93 33.36 -15.53
CA LYS A 467 12.68 34.08 -15.20
C LYS A 467 12.27 33.98 -13.72
N VAL A 468 13.23 33.89 -12.80
CA VAL A 468 13.03 33.76 -11.33
C VAL A 468 11.88 34.62 -10.77
N ALA A 469 11.79 35.90 -11.15
CA ALA A 469 10.76 36.82 -10.67
C ALA A 469 9.32 36.40 -11.02
N ARG A 470 9.13 35.62 -12.10
CA ARG A 470 7.84 35.15 -12.62
C ARG A 470 7.46 33.74 -12.12
N ARG A 471 8.22 33.12 -11.21
CA ARG A 471 7.89 31.80 -10.67
C ARG A 471 6.54 31.79 -9.95
N HIS A 472 5.80 30.70 -10.10
CA HIS A 472 4.48 30.54 -9.48
C HIS A 472 4.55 30.70 -7.95
N ARG A 473 3.65 31.53 -7.40
CA ARG A 473 3.54 31.77 -5.94
C ARG A 473 2.58 30.80 -5.26
N MET A 474 1.66 30.20 -6.02
CA MET A 474 0.85 29.05 -5.63
C MET A 474 1.32 27.84 -6.44
N SER A 475 1.27 26.63 -5.88
CA SER A 475 1.70 25.43 -6.62
C SER A 475 0.72 25.11 -7.76
N PRO A 476 1.18 24.87 -9.00
CA PRO A 476 0.30 24.57 -10.14
C PRO A 476 -0.42 23.21 -9.99
N PHE A 477 0.09 22.32 -9.13
CA PHE A 477 -0.55 21.03 -8.84
C PHE A 477 -1.63 21.18 -7.75
N PRO A 478 -2.84 20.63 -7.95
CA PRO A 478 -3.88 20.63 -6.93
C PRO A 478 -3.46 19.81 -5.69
N LEU A 479 -4.14 20.04 -4.58
CA LEU A 479 -3.88 19.37 -3.31
C LEU A 479 -4.71 18.09 -3.24
N THR A 480 -4.06 16.94 -3.41
CA THR A 480 -4.72 15.62 -3.55
C THR A 480 -4.96 14.99 -2.17
N SER A 481 -6.12 14.37 -1.91
CA SER A 481 -6.30 13.60 -0.66
C SER A 481 -5.37 12.39 -0.61
N MET A 482 -5.06 11.89 0.59
CA MET A 482 -4.20 10.71 0.75
C MET A 482 -4.75 9.50 -0.03
N ASP A 483 -6.04 9.20 0.14
CA ASP A 483 -6.66 8.01 -0.44
C ASP A 483 -6.66 8.09 -1.97
N LYS A 484 -6.95 9.27 -2.54
CA LYS A 484 -6.86 9.48 -3.99
C LYS A 484 -5.42 9.33 -4.48
N ALA A 485 -4.42 9.86 -3.77
CA ALA A 485 -3.01 9.70 -4.14
C ALA A 485 -2.59 8.21 -4.11
N PHE A 486 -2.97 7.48 -3.06
CA PHE A 486 -2.68 6.05 -2.90
C PHE A 486 -3.35 5.19 -3.99
N ILE A 487 -4.64 5.42 -4.24
CA ILE A 487 -5.39 4.76 -5.32
C ILE A 487 -4.75 5.06 -6.68
N THR A 488 -4.43 6.32 -6.97
CA THR A 488 -3.79 6.73 -8.24
C THR A 488 -2.44 6.03 -8.45
N VAL A 489 -1.63 5.89 -7.39
CA VAL A 489 -0.37 5.14 -7.45
C VAL A 489 -0.61 3.68 -7.80
N LEU A 490 -1.56 3.01 -7.13
CA LEU A 490 -1.87 1.60 -7.41
C LEU A 490 -2.53 1.40 -8.77
N GLU A 491 -3.41 2.29 -9.23
CA GLU A 491 -4.06 2.19 -10.55
C GLU A 491 -3.05 2.34 -11.69
N MET A 492 -2.19 3.37 -11.64
CA MET A 492 -1.26 3.69 -12.73
C MET A 492 -0.04 2.77 -12.79
N THR A 493 0.30 2.09 -11.68
CA THR A 493 1.40 1.12 -11.62
C THR A 493 1.02 -0.19 -12.32
N ALA A 494 1.85 -0.67 -13.25
CA ALA A 494 1.67 -1.96 -13.91
C ALA A 494 2.23 -3.12 -13.06
N VAL A 495 1.72 -4.34 -13.29
CA VAL A 495 2.39 -5.58 -12.86
C VAL A 495 3.48 -5.89 -13.88
N LEU A 496 4.66 -6.33 -13.44
CA LEU A 496 5.75 -6.69 -14.34
C LEU A 496 5.54 -8.06 -14.99
N GLY A 497 6.21 -8.25 -16.13
CA GLY A 497 6.32 -9.53 -16.81
C GLY A 497 7.04 -10.59 -15.97
N THR A 498 7.12 -11.80 -16.52
CA THR A 498 7.58 -12.98 -15.80
C THR A 498 9.02 -13.35 -16.12
N GLU A 499 9.61 -14.19 -15.26
CA GLU A 499 10.88 -14.88 -15.47
C GLU A 499 10.87 -16.26 -14.80
N ILE A 500 11.72 -17.16 -15.27
CA ILE A 500 11.94 -18.47 -14.64
C ILE A 500 13.16 -18.36 -13.72
N ILE A 501 13.05 -18.86 -12.50
CA ILE A 501 14.11 -18.88 -11.49
C ILE A 501 14.23 -20.25 -10.82
N ASN A 502 15.39 -20.51 -10.21
CA ASN A 502 15.54 -21.65 -9.31
C ASN A 502 14.68 -21.43 -8.05
N TYR A 503 14.06 -22.49 -7.54
CA TYR A 503 13.15 -22.42 -6.39
C TYR A 503 13.80 -21.79 -5.14
N ARG A 504 15.12 -21.90 -4.98
CA ARG A 504 15.87 -21.31 -3.85
C ARG A 504 15.83 -19.78 -3.84
N ASP A 505 15.73 -19.17 -5.02
CA ASP A 505 15.64 -17.72 -5.20
C ASP A 505 14.18 -17.21 -5.11
N GLY A 506 13.24 -18.10 -4.80
CA GLY A 506 11.80 -17.84 -4.74
C GLY A 506 11.32 -17.07 -3.51
N MET A 507 12.17 -16.79 -2.52
CA MET A 507 11.76 -16.07 -1.30
C MET A 507 11.21 -14.67 -1.60
N GLY A 508 9.96 -14.41 -1.23
CA GLY A 508 9.26 -13.15 -1.51
C GLY A 508 8.77 -12.98 -2.95
N ARG A 509 9.01 -13.96 -3.82
CA ARG A 509 8.51 -13.96 -5.21
C ARG A 509 7.04 -14.36 -5.26
N VAL A 510 6.33 -13.94 -6.31
CA VAL A 510 4.95 -14.37 -6.59
C VAL A 510 4.94 -15.31 -7.78
N LEU A 511 4.35 -16.50 -7.61
CA LEU A 511 4.20 -17.48 -8.68
C LEU A 511 3.33 -16.94 -9.82
N ALA A 512 3.85 -17.01 -11.04
CA ALA A 512 3.12 -16.67 -12.25
C ALA A 512 2.50 -17.90 -12.94
N GLN A 513 2.82 -19.10 -12.47
CA GLN A 513 2.22 -20.37 -12.88
C GLN A 513 1.52 -21.06 -11.70
N GLU A 514 0.71 -22.08 -11.99
CA GLU A 514 0.34 -23.11 -11.02
C GLU A 514 1.45 -24.18 -10.94
N VAL A 515 1.56 -24.85 -9.80
CA VAL A 515 2.55 -25.93 -9.59
C VAL A 515 1.83 -27.21 -9.18
N TYR A 516 2.11 -28.28 -9.93
CA TYR A 516 1.45 -29.58 -9.79
C TYR A 516 2.41 -30.65 -9.28
N ALA A 517 1.93 -31.52 -8.39
CA ALA A 517 2.68 -32.68 -7.91
C ALA A 517 2.81 -33.74 -9.01
N LYS A 518 4.05 -34.07 -9.40
CA LYS A 518 4.34 -35.11 -10.41
C LYS A 518 4.29 -36.54 -9.83
N ASP A 519 4.43 -36.66 -8.52
CA ASP A 519 4.48 -37.90 -7.73
C ASP A 519 3.54 -37.79 -6.52
N ASN A 520 3.33 -38.90 -5.80
CA ASN A 520 2.54 -38.94 -4.55
C ASN A 520 3.44 -38.69 -3.32
N LEU A 521 2.88 -38.11 -2.26
CA LEU A 521 3.51 -38.03 -0.95
C LEU A 521 2.61 -38.71 0.13
N PRO A 522 3.12 -39.70 0.87
CA PRO A 522 4.32 -40.49 0.55
C PRO A 522 4.12 -41.29 -0.77
N PRO A 523 5.20 -41.64 -1.48
CA PRO A 523 5.11 -42.38 -2.75
C PRO A 523 4.88 -43.89 -2.56
N PHE A 524 5.23 -44.41 -1.38
CA PHE A 524 4.96 -45.76 -0.88
C PHE A 524 4.10 -45.65 0.41
N PRO A 525 3.41 -46.71 0.87
CA PRO A 525 2.80 -46.70 2.19
C PRO A 525 3.92 -46.62 3.23
N ALA A 526 3.92 -45.61 4.10
CA ALA A 526 5.03 -45.31 5.01
C ALA A 526 4.63 -45.45 6.48
N SER A 527 5.53 -45.97 7.32
CA SER A 527 5.30 -46.04 8.76
C SER A 527 5.25 -44.64 9.38
N VAL A 528 4.34 -44.45 10.35
CA VAL A 528 4.24 -43.25 11.19
C VAL A 528 5.10 -43.39 12.46
N LYS A 529 5.50 -44.61 12.83
CA LYS A 529 6.22 -44.94 14.08
C LYS A 529 7.43 -45.85 13.85
N ASP A 530 8.31 -45.90 14.84
CA ASP A 530 9.27 -46.98 15.02
C ASP A 530 8.57 -48.17 15.70
N GLY A 531 8.81 -49.39 15.23
CA GLY A 531 8.14 -50.59 15.74
C GLY A 531 8.08 -51.70 14.70
N TYR A 532 6.89 -52.28 14.51
CA TYR A 532 6.71 -53.47 13.68
C TYR A 532 5.52 -53.34 12.73
N ALA A 533 5.74 -53.62 11.44
CA ALA A 533 4.67 -53.83 10.47
C ALA A 533 4.06 -55.22 10.68
N VAL A 534 2.75 -55.24 10.93
CA VAL A 534 1.99 -56.43 11.32
C VAL A 534 0.78 -56.65 10.41
N ARG A 535 0.15 -57.80 10.58
CA ARG A 535 -1.19 -58.07 10.07
C ARG A 535 -2.18 -57.88 11.21
N ALA A 536 -3.03 -56.86 11.15
CA ALA A 536 -4.00 -56.54 12.21
C ALA A 536 -4.96 -57.71 12.50
N ALA A 537 -5.24 -58.54 11.50
CA ALA A 537 -6.04 -59.76 11.60
C ALA A 537 -5.39 -60.88 12.45
N ASP A 538 -4.07 -60.84 12.70
CA ASP A 538 -3.37 -61.82 13.53
C ASP A 538 -3.51 -61.47 15.03
N GLY A 539 -3.77 -60.20 15.36
CA GLY A 539 -3.97 -59.71 16.74
C GLY A 539 -2.72 -59.77 17.63
N PRO A 540 -2.90 -59.73 18.97
CA PRO A 540 -1.81 -59.85 19.95
C PRO A 540 -1.10 -61.21 19.96
N GLY A 541 0.06 -61.26 20.64
CA GLY A 541 0.85 -62.45 20.89
C GLY A 541 2.16 -62.51 20.11
N ASP A 542 2.81 -63.66 20.19
CA ASP A 542 4.22 -63.86 19.84
C ASP A 542 4.39 -64.06 18.32
N ARG A 543 5.37 -63.40 17.70
CA ARG A 543 5.56 -63.32 16.24
C ARG A 543 7.02 -63.46 15.86
N PHE A 544 7.28 -64.08 14.70
CA PHE A 544 8.60 -64.13 14.10
C PHE A 544 8.91 -62.84 13.34
N ILE A 545 10.06 -62.25 13.60
CA ILE A 545 10.59 -61.12 12.84
C ILE A 545 11.31 -61.68 11.61
N ILE A 546 10.91 -61.28 10.40
CA ILE A 546 11.49 -61.82 9.15
C ILE A 546 12.59 -60.95 8.54
N GLY A 547 12.82 -59.77 9.12
CA GLY A 547 13.77 -58.75 8.66
C GLY A 547 13.35 -57.36 9.11
N GLU A 548 14.00 -56.34 8.54
CA GLU A 548 13.73 -54.92 8.77
C GLU A 548 13.43 -54.20 7.44
N SER A 549 12.57 -53.18 7.49
CA SER A 549 12.41 -52.15 6.46
C SER A 549 12.99 -50.84 6.97
N GLN A 550 14.01 -50.32 6.28
CA GLN A 550 14.70 -49.08 6.63
C GLN A 550 14.32 -47.93 5.69
N ALA A 551 14.38 -46.70 6.19
CA ALA A 551 14.10 -45.51 5.40
C ALA A 551 15.14 -45.32 4.28
N GLY A 552 14.73 -45.55 3.03
CA GLY A 552 15.56 -45.42 1.84
C GLY A 552 15.56 -46.67 0.95
N GLU A 553 15.22 -47.83 1.50
CA GLU A 553 15.16 -49.10 0.77
C GLU A 553 13.73 -49.63 0.66
N GLN A 554 13.39 -50.25 -0.47
CA GLN A 554 12.09 -50.88 -0.66
C GLN A 554 12.14 -52.34 -0.21
N PRO A 555 11.41 -52.76 0.85
CA PRO A 555 11.39 -54.14 1.30
C PRO A 555 10.90 -55.09 0.21
N THR A 556 11.61 -56.21 0.06
CA THR A 556 11.40 -57.23 -0.98
C THR A 556 10.67 -58.47 -0.47
N GLN A 557 10.66 -58.71 0.85
CA GLN A 557 9.92 -59.78 1.50
C GLN A 557 8.43 -59.43 1.64
N THR A 558 7.61 -60.44 1.94
CA THR A 558 6.18 -60.30 2.22
C THR A 558 5.88 -60.88 3.60
N VAL A 559 5.16 -60.12 4.44
CA VAL A 559 4.76 -60.52 5.79
C VAL A 559 3.57 -61.48 5.70
N MET A 560 3.77 -62.74 6.10
CA MET A 560 2.75 -63.78 6.15
C MET A 560 2.09 -63.86 7.54
N PRO A 561 0.91 -64.50 7.69
CA PRO A 561 0.33 -64.75 9.02
C PRO A 561 1.31 -65.38 10.01
N GLY A 562 1.36 -64.82 11.23
CA GLY A 562 2.30 -65.19 12.30
C GLY A 562 3.67 -64.50 12.23
N GLN A 563 3.92 -63.68 11.20
CA GLN A 563 5.16 -62.93 11.00
C GLN A 563 4.95 -61.43 11.18
N VAL A 564 6.04 -60.72 11.45
CA VAL A 564 6.14 -59.26 11.44
C VAL A 564 7.48 -58.83 10.82
N MET A 565 7.59 -57.56 10.43
CA MET A 565 8.84 -56.95 10.00
C MET A 565 9.11 -55.71 10.83
N ARG A 566 10.35 -55.52 11.30
CA ARG A 566 10.75 -54.27 11.98
C ARG A 566 10.63 -53.10 11.01
N VAL A 567 10.10 -51.97 11.46
CA VAL A 567 9.99 -50.73 10.67
C VAL A 567 10.46 -49.53 11.46
N THR A 568 11.10 -48.59 10.76
CA THR A 568 11.44 -47.27 11.28
C THR A 568 10.50 -46.21 10.73
N THR A 569 10.39 -45.07 11.42
CA THR A 569 9.53 -43.95 11.07
C THR A 569 9.87 -43.43 9.66
N GLY A 570 8.88 -43.43 8.76
CA GLY A 570 9.06 -43.08 7.35
C GLY A 570 9.58 -44.21 6.45
N ALA A 571 9.93 -45.39 6.96
CA ALA A 571 10.26 -46.55 6.14
C ALA A 571 9.02 -47.09 5.39
N PRO A 572 9.20 -47.75 4.22
CA PRO A 572 8.07 -48.34 3.51
C PRO A 572 7.51 -49.57 4.25
N ILE A 573 6.20 -49.72 4.23
CA ILE A 573 5.51 -50.92 4.75
C ILE A 573 5.71 -52.07 3.74
N PRO A 574 6.13 -53.27 4.19
CA PRO A 574 6.26 -54.44 3.32
C PRO A 574 4.90 -54.94 2.82
N CYS A 575 4.92 -55.69 1.71
CA CYS A 575 3.73 -56.40 1.23
C CYS A 575 3.20 -57.37 2.31
N GLY A 576 1.88 -57.53 2.39
CA GLY A 576 1.22 -58.47 3.29
C GLY A 576 0.87 -57.92 4.69
N ALA A 577 1.59 -56.89 5.17
CA ALA A 577 1.24 -56.13 6.37
C ALA A 577 0.17 -55.06 6.07
N ASP A 578 -0.65 -54.72 7.06
CA ASP A 578 -1.75 -53.74 6.95
C ASP A 578 -1.88 -52.78 8.15
N ALA A 579 -1.04 -52.91 9.17
CA ALA A 579 -0.95 -51.98 10.29
C ALA A 579 0.48 -51.91 10.85
N VAL A 580 0.80 -50.89 11.64
CA VAL A 580 2.02 -50.83 12.46
C VAL A 580 1.66 -50.88 13.95
N VAL A 581 2.47 -51.61 14.72
CA VAL A 581 2.50 -51.56 16.19
C VAL A 581 3.74 -50.76 16.59
N GLN A 582 3.57 -49.70 17.38
CA GLN A 582 4.69 -48.93 17.92
C GLN A 582 5.52 -49.79 18.90
N VAL A 583 6.83 -49.57 18.96
CA VAL A 583 7.75 -50.40 19.78
C VAL A 583 7.35 -50.46 21.26
N GLU A 584 6.74 -49.42 21.80
CA GLU A 584 6.28 -49.33 23.19
C GLU A 584 5.15 -50.32 23.53
N ASP A 585 4.40 -50.81 22.53
CA ASP A 585 3.34 -51.82 22.68
C ASP A 585 3.85 -53.25 22.38
N THR A 586 5.14 -53.50 22.59
CA THR A 586 5.78 -54.80 22.34
C THR A 586 6.78 -55.24 23.41
N GLU A 587 7.01 -56.55 23.53
CA GLU A 587 8.10 -57.13 24.32
C GLU A 587 9.01 -57.96 23.39
N LEU A 588 10.31 -57.67 23.35
CA LEU A 588 11.28 -58.52 22.65
C LEU A 588 11.42 -59.86 23.41
N LEU A 589 11.30 -60.98 22.69
CA LEU A 589 11.33 -62.33 23.26
C LEU A 589 12.62 -63.08 22.94
N ARG A 590 13.17 -62.86 21.74
CA ARG A 590 14.38 -63.54 21.28
C ARG A 590 15.17 -62.65 20.30
N GLU A 591 16.47 -62.62 20.51
CA GLU A 591 17.48 -61.95 19.69
C GLU A 591 18.54 -62.97 19.22
N SER A 592 19.45 -62.56 18.35
CA SER A 592 20.63 -63.35 17.96
C SER A 592 21.65 -63.46 19.09
N ASP A 593 22.53 -64.48 19.05
CA ASP A 593 23.56 -64.71 20.08
C ASP A 593 24.56 -63.55 20.25
N ASP A 594 24.60 -62.62 19.30
CA ASP A 594 25.43 -61.39 19.32
C ASP A 594 24.63 -60.09 19.55
N GLY A 595 23.31 -60.17 19.73
CA GLY A 595 22.42 -59.03 19.97
C GLY A 595 22.26 -58.07 18.77
N THR A 596 22.56 -58.52 17.54
CA THR A 596 22.45 -57.70 16.33
C THR A 596 21.12 -57.82 15.60
N GLU A 597 20.43 -58.95 15.69
CA GLU A 597 19.13 -59.19 15.06
C GLU A 597 18.05 -59.53 16.09
N GLU A 598 16.90 -58.86 15.99
CA GLU A 598 15.68 -59.22 16.72
C GLU A 598 14.96 -60.35 15.96
N LEU A 599 14.63 -61.46 16.64
CA LEU A 599 14.13 -62.68 16.01
C LEU A 599 12.66 -62.99 16.35
N GLU A 600 12.23 -62.75 17.60
CA GLU A 600 10.83 -62.93 18.03
C GLU A 600 10.39 -61.79 18.97
N VAL A 601 9.16 -61.31 18.76
CA VAL A 601 8.53 -60.23 19.52
C VAL A 601 7.09 -60.59 19.91
N ARG A 602 6.67 -60.18 21.10
CA ARG A 602 5.26 -60.20 21.52
C ARG A 602 4.60 -58.87 21.17
N ILE A 603 3.53 -58.94 20.39
CA ILE A 603 2.61 -57.82 20.19
C ILE A 603 1.63 -57.78 21.37
N LEU A 604 1.61 -56.69 22.14
CA LEU A 604 0.75 -56.59 23.33
C LEU A 604 -0.69 -56.17 23.01
N VAL A 605 -0.89 -55.42 21.92
CA VAL A 605 -2.15 -54.71 21.62
C VAL A 605 -2.83 -55.20 20.33
N GLN A 606 -4.16 -55.09 20.30
CA GLN A 606 -4.94 -55.33 19.08
C GLN A 606 -5.03 -54.03 18.26
N VAL A 607 -4.21 -53.93 17.21
CA VAL A 607 -4.25 -52.80 16.25
C VAL A 607 -5.40 -52.92 15.26
N ARG A 608 -5.68 -51.82 14.54
CA ARG A 608 -6.68 -51.75 13.46
C ARG A 608 -5.99 -51.72 12.09
N PRO A 609 -6.59 -52.26 11.01
CA PRO A 609 -6.09 -52.04 9.66
C PRO A 609 -5.94 -50.55 9.33
N GLY A 610 -4.81 -50.17 8.73
CA GLY A 610 -4.42 -48.79 8.45
C GLY A 610 -3.86 -48.00 9.64
N GLN A 611 -3.75 -48.58 10.84
CA GLN A 611 -3.15 -47.92 11.99
C GLN A 611 -1.66 -47.63 11.77
N ASP A 612 -1.23 -46.42 12.15
CA ASP A 612 0.15 -45.94 12.14
C ASP A 612 0.87 -46.10 10.78
N ILE A 613 0.09 -46.06 9.69
CA ILE A 613 0.55 -46.04 8.29
C ILE A 613 0.00 -44.78 7.61
N ARG A 614 0.85 -44.08 6.84
CA ARG A 614 0.44 -43.10 5.82
C ARG A 614 0.37 -43.79 4.46
N PRO A 615 -0.82 -44.01 3.86
CA PRO A 615 -0.95 -44.62 2.54
C PRO A 615 -0.31 -43.78 1.42
N ILE A 616 -0.15 -44.38 0.24
CA ILE A 616 0.34 -43.68 -0.95
C ILE A 616 -0.56 -42.47 -1.25
N GLY A 617 0.03 -41.27 -1.32
CA GLY A 617 -0.69 -40.04 -1.61
C GLY A 617 -1.65 -39.58 -0.50
N HIS A 618 -1.31 -39.88 0.76
CA HIS A 618 -2.04 -39.39 1.94
C HIS A 618 -1.89 -37.87 2.12
N ASP A 619 -0.68 -37.34 1.93
CA ASP A 619 -0.35 -35.93 2.15
C ASP A 619 -0.55 -35.09 0.88
N ILE A 620 -0.12 -35.62 -0.28
CA ILE A 620 -0.18 -34.97 -1.61
C ILE A 620 -0.41 -36.05 -2.67
N LYS A 621 -1.32 -35.83 -3.61
CA LYS A 621 -1.59 -36.74 -4.72
C LYS A 621 -0.92 -36.28 -6.02
N ARG A 622 -0.46 -37.25 -6.81
CA ARG A 622 0.00 -37.01 -8.19
C ARG A 622 -1.12 -36.35 -9.02
N GLY A 623 -0.81 -35.21 -9.62
CA GLY A 623 -1.74 -34.38 -10.37
C GLY A 623 -2.45 -33.30 -9.54
N GLU A 624 -2.18 -33.20 -8.23
CA GLU A 624 -2.72 -32.15 -7.36
C GLU A 624 -1.97 -30.83 -7.55
N CYS A 625 -2.71 -29.71 -7.58
CA CYS A 625 -2.13 -28.37 -7.61
C CYS A 625 -1.69 -27.96 -6.19
N VAL A 626 -0.40 -28.03 -5.90
CA VAL A 626 0.16 -27.79 -4.56
C VAL A 626 0.39 -26.31 -4.26
N LEU A 627 0.61 -25.48 -5.30
CA LEU A 627 0.72 -24.03 -5.18
C LEU A 627 0.01 -23.35 -6.36
N ALA A 628 -0.88 -22.42 -6.05
CA ALA A 628 -1.64 -21.67 -7.05
C ALA A 628 -0.85 -20.50 -7.64
N LYS A 629 -1.22 -20.08 -8.85
CA LYS A 629 -0.78 -18.81 -9.43
C LYS A 629 -1.22 -17.65 -8.52
N GLY A 630 -0.32 -16.69 -8.29
CA GLY A 630 -0.54 -15.56 -7.39
C GLY A 630 -0.12 -15.80 -5.93
N THR A 631 0.33 -17.01 -5.57
CA THR A 631 0.92 -17.27 -4.25
C THR A 631 2.25 -16.52 -4.09
N HIS A 632 2.34 -15.69 -3.05
CA HIS A 632 3.56 -15.02 -2.61
C HIS A 632 4.33 -15.95 -1.65
N MET A 633 5.53 -16.38 -2.05
CA MET A 633 6.23 -17.52 -1.46
C MET A 633 7.07 -17.14 -0.23
N GLY A 634 6.86 -17.86 0.86
CA GLY A 634 7.73 -17.93 2.03
C GLY A 634 8.43 -19.30 2.14
N PRO A 635 9.05 -19.61 3.29
CA PRO A 635 9.87 -20.81 3.46
C PRO A 635 9.10 -22.12 3.27
N SER A 636 7.81 -22.15 3.63
CA SER A 636 6.94 -23.31 3.47
C SER A 636 6.72 -23.65 2.00
N GLU A 637 6.51 -22.63 1.16
CA GLU A 637 6.27 -22.79 -0.27
C GLU A 637 7.56 -23.24 -0.98
N ILE A 638 8.72 -22.71 -0.58
CA ILE A 638 10.03 -23.17 -1.08
C ILE A 638 10.30 -24.63 -0.67
N GLY A 639 9.89 -25.03 0.54
CA GLY A 639 9.90 -26.43 0.98
C GLY A 639 9.00 -27.30 0.11
N LEU A 640 7.76 -26.87 -0.16
CA LEU A 640 6.79 -27.62 -0.95
C LEU A 640 7.21 -27.79 -2.41
N LEU A 641 7.84 -26.77 -3.02
CA LEU A 641 8.48 -26.88 -4.34
C LEU A 641 9.56 -27.96 -4.37
N ALA A 642 10.40 -28.02 -3.34
CA ALA A 642 11.40 -29.08 -3.20
C ALA A 642 10.75 -30.47 -3.00
N THR A 643 9.68 -30.56 -2.20
CA THR A 643 8.93 -31.80 -1.94
C THR A 643 8.32 -32.41 -3.21
N VAL A 644 7.74 -31.59 -4.10
CA VAL A 644 7.27 -32.09 -5.42
C VAL A 644 8.38 -32.16 -6.48
N GLY A 645 9.60 -31.77 -6.13
CA GLY A 645 10.76 -31.77 -7.00
C GLY A 645 10.57 -30.89 -8.25
N VAL A 646 10.00 -29.70 -8.07
CA VAL A 646 9.88 -28.65 -9.09
C VAL A 646 10.90 -27.56 -8.74
N THR A 647 12.09 -27.69 -9.34
CA THR A 647 13.26 -26.86 -8.96
C THR A 647 13.37 -25.55 -9.73
N GLU A 648 12.63 -25.39 -10.82
CA GLU A 648 12.53 -24.16 -11.61
C GLU A 648 11.06 -23.72 -11.66
N VAL A 649 10.79 -22.44 -11.47
CA VAL A 649 9.42 -21.89 -11.41
C VAL A 649 9.30 -20.55 -12.13
N GLU A 650 8.21 -20.34 -12.85
CA GLU A 650 7.84 -19.05 -13.42
C GLU A 650 7.25 -18.12 -12.33
N VAL A 651 7.86 -16.95 -12.16
CA VAL A 651 7.49 -15.93 -11.19
C VAL A 651 7.36 -14.56 -11.85
N HIS A 652 6.70 -13.62 -11.16
CA HIS A 652 6.77 -12.21 -11.53
C HIS A 652 8.16 -11.61 -11.22
N LYS A 653 8.62 -10.72 -12.10
CA LYS A 653 9.87 -9.98 -11.93
C LYS A 653 9.82 -9.03 -10.74
N PHE A 654 10.93 -8.92 -10.01
CA PHE A 654 11.13 -7.81 -9.09
C PHE A 654 11.44 -6.53 -9.87
N PRO A 655 10.84 -5.38 -9.51
CA PRO A 655 11.19 -4.08 -10.07
C PRO A 655 12.63 -3.70 -9.73
N VAL A 656 13.39 -3.22 -10.71
CA VAL A 656 14.67 -2.54 -10.45
C VAL A 656 14.39 -1.09 -10.08
N VAL A 657 15.00 -0.61 -8.99
CA VAL A 657 14.68 0.71 -8.41
C VAL A 657 15.92 1.61 -8.35
N ALA A 658 15.91 2.70 -9.14
CA ALA A 658 16.94 3.73 -9.09
C ALA A 658 16.64 4.80 -8.04
N VAL A 659 17.65 5.24 -7.29
CA VAL A 659 17.53 6.26 -6.23
C VAL A 659 18.59 7.34 -6.38
N MET A 660 18.14 8.61 -6.41
CA MET A 660 18.98 9.83 -6.39
C MET A 660 18.52 10.80 -5.30
N SER A 661 19.46 11.56 -4.73
CA SER A 661 19.14 12.75 -3.93
C SER A 661 19.45 14.02 -4.71
N THR A 662 18.65 15.06 -4.55
CA THR A 662 18.80 16.35 -5.25
C THR A 662 18.93 17.47 -4.21
N GLY A 663 20.01 18.24 -4.30
CA GLY A 663 20.22 19.37 -3.39
C GLY A 663 21.64 19.92 -3.46
N ASN A 664 21.80 21.20 -3.81
CA ASN A 664 23.10 21.88 -3.80
C ASN A 664 23.73 21.96 -2.40
N GLU A 665 22.98 21.74 -1.33
CA GLU A 665 23.47 21.63 0.05
C GLU A 665 24.07 20.26 0.40
N LEU A 666 23.89 19.25 -0.44
CA LEU A 666 24.26 17.88 -0.12
C LEU A 666 25.75 17.59 -0.32
N LEU A 667 26.23 16.64 0.48
CA LEU A 667 27.52 15.95 0.40
C LEU A 667 27.26 14.45 0.67
N ASN A 668 28.18 13.56 0.29
CA ASN A 668 28.03 12.13 0.55
C ASN A 668 28.24 11.81 2.04
N PRO A 669 27.77 10.65 2.54
CA PRO A 669 28.03 10.22 3.92
C PRO A 669 29.52 10.21 4.31
N GLU A 670 30.40 9.94 3.36
CA GLU A 670 31.86 9.82 3.51
C GLU A 670 32.58 11.19 3.57
N ASP A 671 31.96 12.24 3.06
CA ASP A 671 32.57 13.58 2.92
C ASP A 671 32.59 14.34 4.26
N ASP A 672 33.60 15.20 4.48
CA ASP A 672 33.61 16.13 5.62
C ASP A 672 32.69 17.34 5.42
N LEU A 673 32.08 17.83 6.50
CA LEU A 673 31.10 18.92 6.44
C LEU A 673 31.73 20.26 6.08
N LEU A 674 31.30 20.84 4.95
CA LEU A 674 31.64 22.19 4.52
C LEU A 674 30.57 23.22 4.96
N PRO A 675 30.89 24.52 5.03
CA PRO A 675 29.93 25.56 5.39
C PRO A 675 28.68 25.55 4.50
N GLY A 676 27.49 25.52 5.12
CA GLY A 676 26.21 25.47 4.41
C GLY A 676 25.88 24.11 3.77
N LYS A 677 26.62 23.04 4.10
CA LYS A 677 26.36 21.68 3.61
C LYS A 677 25.85 20.75 4.70
N ILE A 678 25.17 19.69 4.28
CA ILE A 678 24.75 18.53 5.09
C ILE A 678 25.02 17.22 4.35
N ARG A 679 25.14 16.11 5.07
CA ARG A 679 25.28 14.78 4.45
C ARG A 679 23.93 14.25 3.99
N ASP A 680 23.89 13.72 2.77
CA ASP A 680 22.75 12.99 2.23
C ASP A 680 22.51 11.71 3.04
N SER A 681 21.37 11.68 3.73
CA SER A 681 20.90 10.52 4.48
C SER A 681 19.68 9.87 3.84
N ASN A 682 19.03 10.53 2.88
CA ASN A 682 17.78 10.07 2.32
C ASN A 682 18.02 8.94 1.33
N ARG A 683 19.03 9.08 0.46
CA ARG A 683 19.42 8.03 -0.50
C ARG A 683 19.74 6.71 0.20
N SER A 684 20.60 6.75 1.23
CA SER A 684 20.94 5.57 2.03
C SER A 684 19.73 4.97 2.76
N THR A 685 18.84 5.81 3.33
CA THR A 685 17.62 5.33 4.00
C THR A 685 16.66 4.67 3.02
N LEU A 686 16.41 5.30 1.87
CA LEU A 686 15.51 4.79 0.82
C LEU A 686 16.04 3.48 0.23
N LEU A 687 17.33 3.44 -0.15
CA LEU A 687 17.99 2.22 -0.64
C LEU A 687 17.83 1.06 0.35
N ALA A 688 18.06 1.30 1.65
CA ALA A 688 17.89 0.28 2.70
C ALA A 688 16.43 -0.18 2.84
N THR A 689 15.44 0.72 2.83
CA THR A 689 14.00 0.36 2.87
C THR A 689 13.59 -0.51 1.67
N ILE A 690 14.13 -0.23 0.48
CA ILE A 690 13.84 -1.00 -0.74
C ILE A 690 14.51 -2.38 -0.69
N GLN A 691 15.74 -2.45 -0.17
CA GLN A 691 16.50 -3.68 0.02
C GLN A 691 15.92 -4.58 1.13
N GLU A 692 15.31 -4.02 2.18
CA GLU A 692 14.61 -4.79 3.22
C GLU A 692 13.41 -5.58 2.65
N HIS A 693 12.81 -5.09 1.57
CA HIS A 693 11.78 -5.82 0.81
C HIS A 693 12.35 -6.73 -0.31
N GLY A 694 13.68 -6.87 -0.43
CA GLY A 694 14.33 -7.77 -1.38
C GLY A 694 14.50 -7.25 -2.81
N TYR A 695 14.11 -6.01 -3.10
CA TYR A 695 14.18 -5.46 -4.46
C TYR A 695 15.61 -5.02 -4.85
N PRO A 696 16.06 -5.26 -6.10
CA PRO A 696 17.34 -4.78 -6.60
C PRO A 696 17.36 -3.26 -6.78
N THR A 697 18.40 -2.60 -6.27
CA THR A 697 18.53 -1.14 -6.28
C THR A 697 19.71 -0.62 -7.11
N ILE A 698 19.57 0.60 -7.63
CA ILE A 698 20.61 1.35 -8.33
C ILE A 698 20.80 2.69 -7.63
N ASN A 699 22.04 3.00 -7.24
CA ASN A 699 22.41 4.27 -6.63
C ASN A 699 22.90 5.23 -7.74
N LEU A 700 22.15 6.30 -7.97
CA LEU A 700 22.46 7.35 -8.96
C LEU A 700 23.18 8.58 -8.36
N GLY A 701 23.57 8.51 -7.09
CA GLY A 701 24.35 9.59 -6.46
C GLY A 701 23.55 10.80 -5.97
N ILE A 702 24.28 11.91 -5.82
CA ILE A 702 23.75 13.25 -5.53
C ILE A 702 23.78 14.04 -6.83
N VAL A 703 22.68 14.73 -7.12
CA VAL A 703 22.51 15.56 -8.32
C VAL A 703 22.31 17.02 -7.90
N GLY A 704 23.01 17.95 -8.56
CA GLY A 704 22.88 19.37 -8.27
C GLY A 704 21.53 19.94 -8.72
N ASP A 705 21.05 21.01 -8.09
CA ASP A 705 19.82 21.67 -8.55
C ASP A 705 20.10 22.53 -9.79
N ASN A 706 20.18 21.89 -10.95
CA ASN A 706 20.11 22.49 -12.27
C ASN A 706 19.38 21.53 -13.24
N PRO A 707 18.67 22.04 -14.26
CA PRO A 707 17.84 21.18 -15.11
C PRO A 707 18.61 20.14 -15.93
N ASP A 708 19.80 20.46 -16.43
CA ASP A 708 20.59 19.56 -17.27
C ASP A 708 21.07 18.31 -16.51
N ASP A 709 21.66 18.48 -15.32
CA ASP A 709 22.09 17.35 -14.48
C ASP A 709 20.91 16.48 -14.03
N LEU A 710 19.78 17.10 -13.70
CA LEU A 710 18.54 16.39 -13.35
C LEU A 710 18.01 15.57 -14.54
N LEU A 711 17.98 16.16 -15.74
CA LEU A 711 17.54 15.47 -16.96
C LEU A 711 18.47 14.30 -17.30
N ASN A 712 19.79 14.48 -17.17
CA ASN A 712 20.78 13.42 -17.41
C ASN A 712 20.61 12.25 -16.41
N ALA A 713 20.52 12.53 -15.12
CA ALA A 713 20.36 11.51 -14.09
C ALA A 713 19.02 10.76 -14.18
N LEU A 714 17.93 11.46 -14.52
CA LEU A 714 16.63 10.83 -14.76
C LEU A 714 16.68 9.91 -15.98
N ASN A 715 17.26 10.35 -17.11
CA ASN A 715 17.44 9.51 -18.30
C ASN A 715 18.30 8.26 -18.01
N GLU A 716 19.36 8.40 -17.21
CA GLU A 716 20.14 7.25 -16.76
C GLU A 716 19.27 6.26 -15.97
N GLY A 717 18.51 6.75 -14.97
CA GLY A 717 17.57 5.93 -14.20
C GLY A 717 16.52 5.23 -15.06
N ILE A 718 15.90 5.95 -16.00
CA ILE A 718 14.93 5.44 -16.99
C ILE A 718 15.50 4.28 -17.80
N SER A 719 16.78 4.38 -18.22
CA SER A 719 17.44 3.36 -19.02
C SER A 719 17.85 2.11 -18.23
N ARG A 720 17.98 2.22 -16.90
CA ARG A 720 18.54 1.18 -16.02
C ARG A 720 17.56 0.54 -15.04
N ALA A 721 16.42 1.18 -14.76
CA ALA A 721 15.48 0.80 -13.71
C ALA A 721 14.01 0.91 -14.18
N ASP A 722 13.08 0.29 -13.46
CA ASP A 722 11.63 0.34 -13.71
C ASP A 722 10.94 1.42 -12.87
N VAL A 723 11.53 1.71 -11.71
CA VAL A 723 11.12 2.78 -10.80
C VAL A 723 12.28 3.75 -10.62
N ILE A 724 12.01 5.05 -10.71
CA ILE A 724 12.95 6.11 -10.32
C ILE A 724 12.42 6.82 -9.08
N ILE A 725 13.27 6.96 -8.07
CA ILE A 725 12.98 7.66 -6.83
C ILE A 725 13.96 8.82 -6.68
N THR A 726 13.44 10.02 -6.50
CA THR A 726 14.23 11.20 -6.14
C THR A 726 13.88 11.66 -4.72
N SER A 727 14.79 12.42 -4.11
CA SER A 727 14.54 13.08 -2.82
C SER A 727 15.10 14.50 -2.81
N GLY A 728 14.23 15.50 -2.70
CA GLY A 728 14.57 16.93 -2.78
C GLY A 728 13.89 17.61 -3.97
N GLY A 729 14.14 18.91 -4.21
CA GLY A 729 13.73 19.61 -5.44
C GLY A 729 12.23 19.67 -5.79
N VAL A 730 11.31 19.35 -4.87
CA VAL A 730 9.85 19.18 -5.14
C VAL A 730 8.92 20.21 -4.49
N SER A 731 9.42 21.22 -3.79
CA SER A 731 8.59 22.17 -3.03
C SER A 731 8.15 23.37 -3.89
N MET A 732 8.39 24.60 -3.42
CA MET A 732 8.17 25.88 -4.11
C MET A 732 9.45 26.74 -4.10
N GLY A 733 10.60 26.10 -3.93
CA GLY A 733 11.93 26.71 -3.95
C GLY A 733 12.27 27.33 -5.29
N GLU A 734 13.30 28.17 -5.30
CA GLU A 734 13.78 28.81 -6.53
C GLU A 734 14.48 27.84 -7.47
N LYS A 735 15.02 26.74 -6.91
CA LYS A 735 15.76 25.70 -7.62
C LYS A 735 15.01 24.35 -7.68
N ASP A 736 13.72 24.34 -7.38
CA ASP A 736 12.89 23.13 -7.38
C ASP A 736 12.48 22.75 -8.83
N TYR A 737 13.48 22.59 -9.70
CA TYR A 737 13.32 22.38 -11.14
C TYR A 737 12.75 21.00 -11.49
N LEU A 738 12.82 20.02 -10.59
CA LEU A 738 12.52 18.62 -10.90
C LEU A 738 11.12 18.41 -11.50
N LYS A 739 10.12 19.13 -11.00
CA LYS A 739 8.75 19.11 -11.54
C LYS A 739 8.66 19.65 -12.97
N GLN A 740 9.51 20.63 -13.30
CA GLN A 740 9.58 21.22 -14.63
C GLN A 740 10.34 20.30 -15.59
N VAL A 741 11.42 19.65 -15.16
CA VAL A 741 12.16 18.66 -15.97
C VAL A 741 11.28 17.44 -16.31
N LEU A 742 10.50 16.95 -15.33
CA LEU A 742 9.57 15.83 -15.55
C LEU A 742 8.49 16.15 -16.61
N ASP A 743 7.89 17.34 -16.56
CA ASP A 743 6.79 17.76 -17.45
C ASP A 743 7.30 18.26 -18.82
N ILE A 744 8.29 19.15 -18.82
CA ILE A 744 8.76 19.88 -20.01
C ILE A 744 9.79 19.09 -20.82
N ASP A 745 10.75 18.42 -20.16
CA ASP A 745 11.86 17.77 -20.87
C ASP A 745 11.63 16.26 -21.09
N LEU A 746 11.04 15.57 -20.10
CA LEU A 746 10.75 14.13 -20.18
C LEU A 746 9.32 13.80 -20.63
N HIS A 747 8.42 14.79 -20.66
CA HIS A 747 7.00 14.63 -20.98
C HIS A 747 6.29 13.55 -20.15
N ALA A 748 6.73 13.36 -18.90
CA ALA A 748 6.17 12.41 -17.95
C ALA A 748 4.83 12.94 -17.39
N GLN A 749 3.79 12.11 -17.40
CA GLN A 749 2.48 12.47 -16.87
C GLN A 749 2.55 12.54 -15.34
N ILE A 750 2.64 13.75 -14.78
CA ILE A 750 2.54 14.00 -13.34
C ILE A 750 1.06 13.88 -12.91
N HIS A 751 0.73 12.82 -12.16
CA HIS A 751 -0.63 12.56 -11.70
C HIS A 751 -1.01 13.39 -10.48
N PHE A 752 -0.04 13.63 -9.58
CA PHE A 752 -0.16 14.61 -8.51
C PHE A 752 1.21 15.18 -8.14
N GLY A 753 1.24 16.45 -7.75
CA GLY A 753 2.44 17.12 -7.23
C GLY A 753 2.32 17.65 -5.80
N ARG A 754 1.18 17.40 -5.13
CA ARG A 754 0.94 17.69 -3.70
C ARG A 754 -0.07 16.71 -3.11
N VAL A 755 0.15 16.31 -1.86
CA VAL A 755 -0.76 15.44 -1.10
C VAL A 755 -1.13 16.06 0.25
N PHE A 756 -2.39 15.95 0.65
CA PHE A 756 -2.94 16.44 1.92
C PHE A 756 -2.56 15.49 3.07
N MET A 757 -1.29 15.54 3.47
CA MET A 757 -0.71 14.66 4.50
C MET A 757 0.41 15.35 5.30
N LYS A 758 0.71 14.79 6.47
CA LYS A 758 1.83 15.21 7.33
C LYS A 758 2.63 14.01 7.84
N PRO A 759 3.97 14.00 7.74
CA PRO A 759 4.76 14.70 6.73
C PRO A 759 4.38 14.21 5.32
N GLY A 760 4.86 14.89 4.26
CA GLY A 760 4.69 14.43 2.87
C GLY A 760 4.06 15.41 1.89
N LEU A 761 3.70 16.63 2.30
CA LEU A 761 2.96 17.61 1.47
C LEU A 761 3.41 17.75 -0.02
N PRO A 762 4.72 17.89 -0.37
CA PRO A 762 5.14 18.10 -1.76
C PRO A 762 5.39 16.80 -2.55
N THR A 763 5.04 15.62 -2.00
CA THR A 763 5.23 14.33 -2.68
C THR A 763 4.57 14.34 -4.05
N THR A 764 5.31 13.84 -5.03
CA THR A 764 4.95 13.92 -6.45
C THR A 764 5.10 12.56 -7.10
N PHE A 765 4.12 12.18 -7.92
CA PHE A 765 4.10 10.91 -8.63
C PHE A 765 3.81 11.13 -10.11
N ALA A 766 4.61 10.50 -10.96
CA ALA A 766 4.49 10.57 -12.41
C ALA A 766 4.67 9.21 -13.07
N THR A 767 4.13 9.04 -14.27
CA THR A 767 4.40 7.87 -15.13
C THR A 767 4.82 8.31 -16.52
N MET A 768 5.65 7.51 -17.17
CA MET A 768 6.15 7.78 -18.51
C MET A 768 6.23 6.46 -19.27
N ASP A 769 5.61 6.42 -20.46
CA ASP A 769 5.49 5.21 -21.27
C ASP A 769 6.47 5.29 -22.46
N ILE A 770 7.50 4.43 -22.48
CA ILE A 770 8.51 4.36 -23.55
C ILE A 770 8.43 3.00 -24.22
N ASP A 771 8.25 2.98 -25.55
CA ASP A 771 8.15 1.77 -26.38
C ASP A 771 7.15 0.71 -25.85
N GLY A 772 6.08 1.18 -25.18
CA GLY A 772 5.04 0.35 -24.55
C GLY A 772 5.36 -0.14 -23.13
N VAL A 773 6.53 0.19 -22.60
CA VAL A 773 6.94 -0.09 -21.21
C VAL A 773 6.68 1.13 -20.34
N ARG A 774 5.85 0.96 -19.29
CA ARG A 774 5.62 1.99 -18.29
C ARG A 774 6.76 2.06 -17.28
N LYS A 775 7.36 3.22 -17.15
CA LYS A 775 8.24 3.60 -16.03
C LYS A 775 7.46 4.48 -15.05
N ILE A 776 7.70 4.31 -13.75
CA ILE A 776 7.04 5.10 -12.70
C ILE A 776 8.08 5.90 -11.90
N ILE A 777 7.73 7.14 -11.54
CA ILE A 777 8.65 8.10 -10.93
C ILE A 777 8.02 8.66 -9.66
N PHE A 778 8.73 8.50 -8.54
CA PHE A 778 8.38 9.08 -7.25
C PHE A 778 9.38 10.17 -6.89
N ALA A 779 8.92 11.42 -6.87
CA ALA A 779 9.73 12.54 -6.43
C ALA A 779 9.33 12.92 -5.00
N LEU A 780 10.15 12.50 -4.04
CA LEU A 780 9.86 12.52 -2.61
C LEU A 780 10.41 13.81 -1.93
N PRO A 781 9.85 14.22 -0.77
CA PRO A 781 10.29 15.43 -0.10
C PRO A 781 11.68 15.25 0.54
N GLY A 782 12.60 16.20 0.32
CA GLY A 782 13.97 16.15 0.84
C GLY A 782 14.14 16.18 2.38
N ASN A 783 13.07 16.46 3.13
CA ASN A 783 13.07 16.31 4.60
C ASN A 783 13.16 14.81 4.97
N PRO A 784 14.21 14.33 5.67
CA PRO A 784 14.51 12.90 5.81
C PRO A 784 13.35 12.00 6.24
N VAL A 785 12.61 12.40 7.29
CA VAL A 785 11.43 11.64 7.75
C VAL A 785 10.37 11.55 6.65
N SER A 786 10.18 12.63 5.90
CA SER A 786 9.16 12.71 4.85
C SER A 786 9.45 11.73 3.73
N ALA A 787 10.73 11.60 3.33
CA ALA A 787 11.16 10.64 2.33
C ALA A 787 10.81 9.19 2.74
N VAL A 788 11.22 8.74 3.93
CA VAL A 788 10.94 7.35 4.37
C VAL A 788 9.46 7.09 4.71
N VAL A 789 8.71 8.07 5.24
CA VAL A 789 7.25 7.97 5.41
C VAL A 789 6.55 7.78 4.06
N THR A 790 6.88 8.61 3.06
CA THR A 790 6.22 8.58 1.76
C THR A 790 6.68 7.39 0.89
N CYS A 791 7.92 6.92 1.09
CA CYS A 791 8.38 5.64 0.55
C CYS A 791 7.53 4.47 1.06
N ASN A 792 7.34 4.38 2.39
CA ASN A 792 6.50 3.33 2.99
C ASN A 792 5.04 3.41 2.51
N LEU A 793 4.45 4.61 2.43
CA LEU A 793 3.05 4.78 2.07
C LEU A 793 2.73 4.62 0.58
N PHE A 794 3.64 4.95 -0.34
CA PHE A 794 3.37 4.95 -1.79
C PHE A 794 4.29 4.01 -2.58
N VAL A 795 5.60 4.07 -2.32
CA VAL A 795 6.59 3.30 -3.09
C VAL A 795 6.46 1.81 -2.78
N VAL A 796 6.45 1.42 -1.50
CA VAL A 796 6.39 -0.01 -1.11
C VAL A 796 5.14 -0.72 -1.67
N PRO A 797 3.91 -0.15 -1.60
CA PRO A 797 2.74 -0.72 -2.28
C PRO A 797 2.87 -0.78 -3.81
N ALA A 798 3.47 0.24 -4.45
CA ALA A 798 3.72 0.18 -5.90
C ALA A 798 4.67 -0.96 -6.27
N LEU A 799 5.79 -1.11 -5.56
CA LEU A 799 6.75 -2.21 -5.78
C LEU A 799 6.09 -3.58 -5.54
N ARG A 800 5.27 -3.71 -4.48
CA ARG A 800 4.47 -4.93 -4.21
C ARG A 800 3.54 -5.28 -5.37
N LYS A 801 2.90 -4.29 -6.00
CA LYS A 801 2.06 -4.51 -7.20
C LYS A 801 2.92 -4.91 -8.41
N MET A 802 4.08 -4.27 -8.60
CA MET A 802 5.00 -4.58 -9.70
C MET A 802 5.48 -6.04 -9.66
N GLN A 803 5.81 -6.57 -8.47
CA GLN A 803 6.14 -7.99 -8.28
C GLN A 803 4.92 -8.94 -8.26
N GLY A 804 3.72 -8.47 -8.59
CA GLY A 804 2.54 -9.31 -8.77
C GLY A 804 1.76 -9.69 -7.50
N ILE A 805 2.00 -9.08 -6.34
CA ILE A 805 1.13 -9.33 -5.16
C ILE A 805 -0.29 -8.84 -5.47
N LEU A 806 -1.26 -9.74 -5.32
CA LEU A 806 -2.68 -9.51 -5.62
C LEU A 806 -3.30 -8.38 -4.78
N ASP A 807 -2.99 -8.36 -3.48
CA ASP A 807 -3.30 -7.24 -2.59
C ASP A 807 -2.01 -6.55 -2.12
N PRO A 808 -1.52 -5.52 -2.84
CA PRO A 808 -0.25 -4.87 -2.53
C PRO A 808 -0.32 -3.92 -1.32
N ARG A 809 -1.49 -3.74 -0.71
CA ARG A 809 -1.70 -2.78 0.40
C ARG A 809 -0.85 -3.14 1.63
N PRO A 810 -0.50 -2.15 2.47
CA PRO A 810 0.19 -2.43 3.72
C PRO A 810 -0.75 -3.04 4.77
N THR A 811 -0.21 -3.84 5.67
CA THR A 811 -0.97 -4.34 6.83
C THR A 811 -1.24 -3.20 7.80
N ILE A 812 -2.51 -2.94 8.09
CA ILE A 812 -2.95 -1.99 9.12
C ILE A 812 -3.51 -2.79 10.30
N ILE A 813 -3.08 -2.46 11.50
CA ILE A 813 -3.59 -3.06 12.75
C ILE A 813 -4.16 -1.99 13.68
N LYS A 814 -5.07 -2.39 14.56
CA LYS A 814 -5.56 -1.56 15.65
C LYS A 814 -4.59 -1.60 16.84
N ALA A 815 -4.25 -0.44 17.40
CA ALA A 815 -3.36 -0.30 18.55
C ALA A 815 -3.88 0.75 19.54
N ARG A 816 -3.44 0.69 20.80
CA ARG A 816 -3.73 1.68 21.85
C ARG A 816 -2.68 2.78 21.89
N LEU A 817 -3.07 4.06 21.91
CA LEU A 817 -2.13 5.17 22.07
C LEU A 817 -1.41 5.14 23.43
N SER A 818 -0.07 5.23 23.45
CA SER A 818 0.71 5.29 24.71
C SER A 818 0.53 6.59 25.51
N CYS A 819 0.13 7.66 24.82
CA CYS A 819 0.08 9.04 25.30
C CYS A 819 -0.88 9.85 24.42
N ASP A 820 -1.37 10.97 24.93
CA ASP A 820 -2.25 11.87 24.19
C ASP A 820 -1.53 12.51 22.98
N VAL A 821 -2.26 12.75 21.87
CA VAL A 821 -1.71 13.31 20.63
C VAL A 821 -2.68 14.35 20.05
N LYS A 822 -2.20 15.59 19.85
CA LYS A 822 -2.97 16.66 19.19
C LYS A 822 -2.99 16.47 17.68
N LEU A 823 -4.16 16.62 17.05
CA LEU A 823 -4.36 16.39 15.62
C LEU A 823 -3.98 17.62 14.79
N ASP A 824 -3.40 17.36 13.61
CA ASP A 824 -3.15 18.37 12.57
C ASP A 824 -4.37 18.48 11.65
N PRO A 825 -4.62 19.61 10.94
CA PRO A 825 -5.66 19.68 9.93
C PRO A 825 -5.53 18.64 8.78
N ARG A 826 -4.37 18.00 8.63
CA ARG A 826 -4.13 16.87 7.72
C ARG A 826 -4.01 15.56 8.50
N PRO A 827 -4.30 14.39 7.89
CA PRO A 827 -3.89 13.11 8.46
C PRO A 827 -2.38 13.08 8.71
N GLU A 828 -1.98 12.61 9.89
CA GLU A 828 -0.58 12.60 10.34
C GLU A 828 -0.03 11.18 10.52
N TYR A 829 1.08 10.91 9.84
CA TYR A 829 1.83 9.66 9.80
C TYR A 829 2.98 9.72 10.82
N HIS A 830 2.66 9.26 12.02
CA HIS A 830 3.45 9.43 13.24
C HIS A 830 4.22 8.13 13.53
N ARG A 831 5.53 8.21 13.72
CA ARG A 831 6.38 7.02 13.97
C ARG A 831 6.10 6.44 15.35
N CYS A 832 5.82 5.14 15.40
CA CYS A 832 5.63 4.42 16.65
C CYS A 832 6.42 3.12 16.74
N ILE A 833 6.61 2.68 17.98
CA ILE A 833 6.99 1.32 18.35
C ILE A 833 5.72 0.62 18.83
N LEU A 834 5.32 -0.44 18.13
CA LEU A 834 4.27 -1.36 18.52
C LEU A 834 4.84 -2.39 19.50
N THR A 835 4.20 -2.52 20.66
CA THR A 835 4.58 -3.48 21.71
C THR A 835 3.34 -4.22 22.20
N TRP A 836 3.35 -5.54 22.20
CA TRP A 836 2.33 -6.35 22.88
C TRP A 836 2.69 -6.51 24.36
N HIS A 837 1.73 -6.22 25.23
CA HIS A 837 1.82 -6.56 26.65
C HIS A 837 1.23 -7.95 26.90
N HIS A 838 1.75 -8.62 27.93
CA HIS A 838 1.24 -9.94 28.31
C HIS A 838 -0.24 -9.85 28.72
N GLN A 839 -1.08 -10.72 28.16
CA GLN A 839 -2.53 -10.81 28.39
C GLN A 839 -3.37 -9.61 27.88
N GLU A 840 -2.79 -8.63 27.16
CA GLU A 840 -3.58 -7.61 26.45
C GLU A 840 -3.86 -8.01 24.98
N PRO A 841 -5.10 -7.81 24.47
CA PRO A 841 -5.47 -8.21 23.10
C PRO A 841 -5.02 -7.21 22.02
N LEU A 842 -4.70 -5.97 22.39
CA LEU A 842 -4.23 -4.92 21.49
C LEU A 842 -2.80 -4.51 21.84
N PRO A 843 -1.92 -4.27 20.85
CA PRO A 843 -0.62 -3.66 21.09
C PRO A 843 -0.77 -2.22 21.56
N TRP A 844 0.22 -1.73 22.30
CA TRP A 844 0.40 -0.31 22.56
C TRP A 844 1.31 0.29 21.48
N ALA A 845 0.88 1.40 20.89
CA ALA A 845 1.65 2.20 19.94
C ALA A 845 2.35 3.34 20.68
N GLN A 846 3.64 3.19 20.92
CA GLN A 846 4.46 4.19 21.59
C GLN A 846 5.08 5.17 20.59
N SER A 847 4.74 6.46 20.75
CA SER A 847 5.36 7.56 20.02
C SER A 847 6.90 7.57 20.16
N THR A 848 7.65 7.70 19.05
CA THR A 848 9.10 7.91 19.08
C THR A 848 9.55 9.32 19.51
N GLY A 849 8.63 10.11 20.07
CA GLY A 849 8.86 11.46 20.58
C GLY A 849 8.56 12.53 19.53
N ASN A 850 9.44 13.54 19.42
CA ASN A 850 9.25 14.68 18.53
C ASN A 850 9.25 14.26 17.05
N GLN A 851 8.11 14.50 16.38
CA GLN A 851 7.82 14.03 15.02
C GLN A 851 8.29 14.94 13.88
N MET A 852 8.97 16.07 14.17
CA MET A 852 9.43 17.06 13.18
C MET A 852 10.09 16.41 11.95
N SER A 853 9.73 16.87 10.75
CA SER A 853 10.06 16.22 9.47
C SER A 853 11.57 16.12 9.13
N SER A 854 12.40 16.92 9.79
CA SER A 854 13.87 16.87 9.70
C SER A 854 14.52 15.90 10.69
N ARG A 855 13.81 15.46 11.74
CA ARG A 855 14.37 14.69 12.86
C ARG A 855 14.38 13.19 12.57
N LEU A 856 15.33 12.75 11.73
CA LEU A 856 15.48 11.33 11.33
C LEU A 856 15.61 10.36 12.53
N MET A 857 16.16 10.82 13.67
CA MET A 857 16.19 10.05 14.93
C MET A 857 14.83 9.50 15.40
N SER A 858 13.72 10.09 14.94
CA SER A 858 12.35 9.59 15.21
C SER A 858 11.98 8.31 14.45
N MET A 859 12.81 7.85 13.51
CA MET A 859 12.66 6.55 12.84
C MET A 859 13.39 5.41 13.56
N ARG A 860 14.26 5.71 14.54
CA ARG A 860 15.06 4.66 15.21
C ARG A 860 14.14 3.69 15.97
N SER A 861 14.18 2.41 15.58
CA SER A 861 13.35 1.33 16.14
C SER A 861 11.84 1.47 15.88
N ALA A 862 11.41 2.33 14.95
CA ALA A 862 10.00 2.41 14.56
C ALA A 862 9.63 1.21 13.68
N ASN A 863 8.66 0.40 14.13
CA ASN A 863 8.10 -0.73 13.36
C ASN A 863 6.67 -0.42 12.85
N GLY A 864 6.09 0.73 13.22
CA GLY A 864 4.78 1.19 12.74
C GLY A 864 4.70 2.69 12.45
N LEU A 865 3.73 3.05 11.60
CA LEU A 865 3.25 4.42 11.40
C LEU A 865 1.80 4.51 11.89
N LEU A 866 1.59 5.21 13.00
CA LEU A 866 0.27 5.68 13.43
C LEU A 866 -0.37 6.51 12.31
N MET A 867 -1.61 6.17 11.97
CA MET A 867 -2.42 6.83 10.94
C MET A 867 -3.44 7.74 11.64
N LEU A 868 -2.98 8.90 12.09
CA LEU A 868 -3.81 9.83 12.85
C LEU A 868 -4.80 10.55 11.90
N PRO A 869 -6.10 10.63 12.26
CA PRO A 869 -7.09 11.33 11.43
C PRO A 869 -6.81 12.84 11.37
N PRO A 870 -7.31 13.55 10.34
CA PRO A 870 -7.29 15.01 10.35
C PRO A 870 -8.14 15.54 11.51
N LYS A 871 -7.69 16.64 12.12
CA LYS A 871 -8.45 17.41 13.10
C LYS A 871 -9.81 17.81 12.52
N THR A 872 -10.86 17.63 13.32
CA THR A 872 -12.18 18.25 13.11
C THR A 872 -12.44 19.28 14.22
N GLU A 873 -13.64 19.88 14.23
CA GLU A 873 -14.08 20.75 15.33
C GLU A 873 -14.37 19.96 16.60
N GLN A 874 -14.86 18.72 16.46
CA GLN A 874 -15.18 17.80 17.54
C GLN A 874 -13.94 17.04 18.05
N TYR A 875 -13.10 16.55 17.13
CA TYR A 875 -11.89 15.77 17.44
C TYR A 875 -10.64 16.62 17.20
N VAL A 876 -10.11 17.18 18.29
CA VAL A 876 -8.94 18.10 18.30
C VAL A 876 -7.66 17.40 18.77
N GLU A 877 -7.80 16.39 19.62
CA GLU A 877 -6.75 15.51 20.12
C GLU A 877 -7.32 14.11 20.36
N LEU A 878 -6.44 13.13 20.45
CA LEU A 878 -6.74 11.75 20.84
C LEU A 878 -6.04 11.43 22.15
N HIS A 879 -6.65 10.62 22.98
CA HIS A 879 -6.22 10.35 24.35
C HIS A 879 -5.50 9.00 24.51
N LYS A 880 -4.67 8.89 25.54
CA LYS A 880 -3.99 7.64 25.92
C LYS A 880 -5.00 6.49 26.10
N GLY A 881 -4.74 5.37 25.45
CA GLY A 881 -5.56 4.16 25.50
C GLY A 881 -6.64 4.09 24.42
N GLU A 882 -6.92 5.18 23.70
CA GLU A 882 -7.80 5.15 22.52
C GLU A 882 -7.22 4.28 21.41
N VAL A 883 -8.12 3.69 20.62
CA VAL A 883 -7.79 2.72 19.58
C VAL A 883 -7.64 3.43 18.24
N VAL A 884 -6.45 3.29 17.65
CA VAL A 884 -6.02 3.96 16.42
C VAL A 884 -5.46 2.95 15.41
N ASP A 885 -5.47 3.33 14.14
CA ASP A 885 -4.85 2.54 13.07
C ASP A 885 -3.33 2.76 13.04
N VAL A 886 -2.59 1.66 12.87
CA VAL A 886 -1.15 1.66 12.67
C VAL A 886 -0.81 0.82 11.45
N MET A 887 -0.21 1.45 10.44
CA MET A 887 0.44 0.75 9.34
C MET A 887 1.73 0.10 9.83
N VAL A 888 1.90 -1.20 9.62
CA VAL A 888 3.15 -1.91 9.91
C VAL A 888 4.19 -1.57 8.82
N ILE A 889 5.39 -1.16 9.24
CA ILE A 889 6.50 -0.77 8.35
C ILE A 889 7.81 -1.54 8.58
N GLY A 890 7.88 -2.38 9.63
CA GLY A 890 9.03 -3.23 9.92
C GLY A 890 8.58 -4.56 10.51
N ARG A 891 9.54 -5.48 10.72
CA ARG A 891 9.27 -6.71 11.46
C ARG A 891 8.87 -6.38 12.90
N LEU A 892 7.76 -6.98 13.34
CA LEU A 892 7.21 -6.85 14.70
C LEU A 892 7.92 -7.81 15.68
#